data_AF-K2RIV0-F1
#
_entry.id   AF-K2RIV0-F1
#
_cell.length_a   1.000
_cell.length_b   1.000
_cell.length_c   1.000
_cell.angle_alpha   90.00
_cell.angle_beta   90.00
_cell.angle_gamma   90.00
#
_symmetry.space_group_name_H-M   'P 1'
#
loop_
_entity.id
_entity.type
_entity.pdbx_description
1 polymer ?
#
loop_
_entity_poly.entity_id
_entity_poly.type
_entity_poly.pdbx_seq_one_letter_code
_entity_poly.pdbx_strand_id
1 'polypeptide(L)'
;MPLWETDYTTTFHHQSYPAISPTRPELSAATKTIFISGGGRGLGTSIVDAFAQAGASHIIVTGRSASSLEAIASRVHAAHPSTKVTGLPGDVSREADVAHVFAQAKAIAPAGIDVLVANAGYLSTVAPVPAATSSAQADDAVTADWWRGFEVNVKGVYLLARHFLAAATPNAVFLNVSAAACHLNPAFPGFSSYASSKIGASRLVETLQIENPGLRFYNIQPGVVKTDMLAKSGLEEMGSVQLPYDDPELPGHFLVWLASPEAEFLKGKFLWANWDVDELTAKKDDIAAGNKLKTGLAQMGAKQLIGPQPASDARLDWNTLSDARFCMSCGFVAEPNDARLPPSPEALPFQQENETDELADGGKSANSDIEHDLAETASTYSPLRMNQREVRLFVLKPGCASDPIMGRIFHCVLDSGQHIPYEAVSYTWADAYGDSSYSETAYCNHAAVRITRNCSSALRRIRHEMDSKVIWIDQICIDQTNMAERGHQVALMPRIYASATQVLIYLCSVEDARYFAGPMPNPNSENTIGFPSVSHLLDADVLRHPWFRRVWVLQEVANARKATLLSSDSSADWETFRNSNSTLRAIPSILSLNLREFVPLSGFADLLERARECYASDPRDKVFALLGILMLPDSAPLVPNYAKSVETVFTETAVALIKILNEEFLVRDGA
;
A
#
# COMPACT_ATOMS: atom_id res chain seq x y z
N MET A 1 -6.51 11.44 6.87
CA MET A 1 -5.12 11.74 7.25
C MET A 1 -4.30 11.93 6.00
N PRO A 2 -3.54 13.02 5.86
CA PRO A 2 -2.57 13.16 4.78
C PRO A 2 -1.53 12.03 4.81
N LEU A 3 -0.90 11.74 3.66
CA LEU A 3 -0.05 10.56 3.36
C LEU A 3 1.15 10.29 4.30
N TRP A 4 1.41 11.19 5.23
CA TRP A 4 2.49 11.16 6.21
C TRP A 4 2.05 11.06 7.66
N GLU A 5 0.76 11.15 7.98
CA GLU A 5 0.31 10.93 9.35
C GLU A 5 0.14 9.43 9.56
N THR A 6 0.62 8.93 10.69
CA THR A 6 0.47 7.52 11.07
C THR A 6 -0.57 7.41 12.17
N ASP A 7 -1.38 6.35 12.14
CA ASP A 7 -2.51 6.12 13.05
C ASP A 7 -2.09 5.38 14.34
N TYR A 8 -0.80 5.38 14.68
CA TYR A 8 -0.32 4.60 15.81
C TYR A 8 -0.77 5.18 17.16
N THR A 9 -0.81 6.50 17.30
CA THR A 9 -1.53 7.21 18.38
C THR A 9 -2.74 7.90 17.78
N THR A 10 -3.84 7.94 18.54
CA THR A 10 -5.08 8.63 18.16
C THR A 10 -4.84 10.13 18.12
N THR A 11 -4.09 10.64 19.09
CA THR A 11 -3.65 12.03 19.14
C THR A 11 -2.33 12.18 18.38
N PHE A 12 -2.31 13.13 17.43
CA PHE A 12 -1.14 13.49 16.63
C PHE A 12 -0.82 14.97 16.85
N HIS A 13 0.36 15.26 17.39
CA HIS A 13 0.77 16.60 17.81
C HIS A 13 1.58 17.29 16.72
N HIS A 14 1.27 18.58 16.49
CA HIS A 14 2.07 19.48 15.64
C HIS A 14 2.82 20.54 16.45
N GLN A 15 2.61 20.58 17.76
CA GLN A 15 3.22 21.53 18.69
C GLN A 15 3.67 20.77 19.93
N SER A 16 4.59 21.36 20.70
CA SER A 16 4.90 20.81 22.01
C SER A 16 3.68 20.83 22.93
N TYR A 17 3.64 19.88 23.87
CA TYR A 17 2.54 19.67 24.79
C TYR A 17 3.06 19.30 26.19
N PRO A 18 2.23 19.42 27.25
CA PRO A 18 2.70 19.35 28.63
C PRO A 18 3.52 18.11 28.97
N ALA A 19 3.12 16.93 28.49
CA ALA A 19 3.80 15.67 28.82
C ALA A 19 5.24 15.58 28.29
N ILE A 20 5.63 16.34 27.27
CA ILE A 20 7.01 16.38 26.77
C ILE A 20 7.74 17.67 27.10
N SER A 21 7.16 18.55 27.91
CA SER A 21 7.77 19.85 28.22
C SER A 21 9.12 19.68 28.92
N PRO A 22 10.22 20.28 28.42
CA PRO A 22 11.54 20.19 29.05
C PRO A 22 11.60 20.74 30.46
N THR A 23 10.64 21.59 30.84
CA THR A 23 10.56 22.20 32.17
C THR A 23 10.01 21.26 33.24
N ARG A 24 9.50 20.07 32.84
CA ARG A 24 9.05 19.04 33.77
C ARG A 24 10.21 18.55 34.65
N PRO A 25 10.03 18.49 35.99
CA PRO A 25 11.07 17.98 36.88
C PRO A 25 11.52 16.55 36.54
N GLU A 26 10.61 15.69 36.08
CA GLU A 26 10.93 14.29 35.73
C GLU A 26 11.82 14.18 34.48
N LEU A 27 11.80 15.20 33.62
CA LEU A 27 12.59 15.25 32.38
C LEU A 27 13.89 16.03 32.54
N SER A 28 14.25 16.42 33.76
CA SER A 28 15.43 17.23 34.02
C SER A 28 16.69 16.59 33.45
N ALA A 29 17.46 17.42 32.76
CA ALA A 29 18.82 17.12 32.31
C ALA A 29 19.86 17.73 33.25
N ALA A 30 19.48 18.14 34.46
CA ALA A 30 20.42 18.58 35.48
C ALA A 30 21.53 17.52 35.64
N THR A 31 22.77 17.99 35.70
CA THR A 31 24.01 17.19 35.73
C THR A 31 24.36 16.41 34.46
N LYS A 32 23.52 16.37 33.43
CA LYS A 32 23.80 15.61 32.21
C LYS A 32 24.69 16.38 31.24
N THR A 33 25.56 15.64 30.56
CA THR A 33 26.33 16.09 29.40
C THR A 33 25.65 15.60 28.13
N ILE A 34 25.29 16.54 27.26
CA ILE A 34 24.59 16.29 26.00
C ILE A 34 25.54 16.57 24.84
N PHE A 35 25.66 15.65 23.88
CA PHE A 35 26.43 15.83 22.65
C PHE A 35 25.48 15.90 21.46
N ILE A 36 25.55 16.94 20.64
CA ILE A 36 24.64 17.14 19.49
C ILE A 36 25.46 17.37 18.22
N SER A 37 25.31 16.49 17.23
CA SER A 37 25.85 16.73 15.90
C SER A 37 24.90 17.57 15.04
N GLY A 38 25.44 18.53 14.28
CA GLY A 38 24.64 19.43 13.46
C GLY A 38 23.81 20.45 14.25
N GLY A 39 24.17 20.78 15.49
CA GLY A 39 23.37 21.66 16.37
C GLY A 39 23.49 23.16 16.09
N GLY A 40 24.29 23.59 15.11
CA GLY A 40 24.51 25.01 14.82
C GLY A 40 23.46 25.69 13.92
N ARG A 41 22.51 24.93 13.32
CA ARG A 41 21.46 25.47 12.43
C ARG A 41 20.25 24.54 12.33
N GLY A 42 19.15 25.07 11.79
CA GLY A 42 17.94 24.31 11.48
C GLY A 42 17.39 23.58 12.72
N LEU A 43 16.94 22.34 12.55
CA LEU A 43 16.42 21.51 13.65
C LEU A 43 17.40 21.38 14.83
N GLY A 44 18.70 21.35 14.55
CA GLY A 44 19.72 21.17 15.57
C GLY A 44 19.73 22.28 16.63
N THR A 45 19.37 23.52 16.29
CA THR A 45 19.32 24.61 17.27
C THR A 45 18.16 24.45 18.24
N SER A 46 17.00 23.97 17.76
CA SER A 46 15.84 23.69 18.62
C SER A 46 16.11 22.55 19.60
N ILE A 47 16.88 21.54 19.18
CA ILE A 47 17.32 20.46 20.06
C ILE A 47 18.26 20.99 21.15
N VAL A 48 19.19 21.88 20.81
CA VAL A 48 20.06 22.54 21.80
C VAL A 48 19.22 23.34 22.81
N ASP A 49 18.25 24.12 22.33
CA ASP A 49 17.35 24.90 23.18
C ASP A 49 16.54 24.01 24.13
N ALA A 50 15.99 22.90 23.64
CA ALA A 50 15.22 21.97 24.45
C ALA A 50 16.03 21.38 25.62
N PHE A 51 17.27 20.93 25.35
CA PHE A 51 18.14 20.41 26.41
C PHE A 51 18.64 21.50 27.36
N ALA A 52 18.79 22.75 26.89
CA ALA A 52 19.10 23.89 27.75
C ALA A 52 17.92 24.25 28.67
N GLN A 53 16.69 24.22 28.15
CA GLN A 53 15.46 24.38 28.95
C GLN A 53 15.31 23.27 30.00
N ALA A 54 15.72 22.03 29.68
CA ALA A 54 15.76 20.91 30.62
C ALA A 54 16.87 21.04 31.69
N GLY A 55 17.72 22.08 31.61
CA GLY A 55 18.78 22.34 32.57
C GLY A 55 20.02 21.47 32.39
N ALA A 56 20.34 21.06 31.15
CA ALA A 56 21.59 20.35 30.86
C ALA A 56 22.80 21.09 31.44
N SER A 57 23.70 20.36 32.11
CA SER A 57 24.89 20.97 32.70
C SER A 57 25.86 21.43 31.61
N HIS A 58 26.05 20.60 30.59
CA HIS A 58 26.93 20.90 29.47
C HIS A 58 26.34 20.38 28.16
N ILE A 59 26.32 21.21 27.13
CA ILE A 59 25.93 20.82 25.77
C ILE A 59 27.12 21.02 24.85
N ILE A 60 27.60 19.94 24.26
CA ILE A 60 28.68 19.92 23.28
C ILE A 60 28.04 19.85 21.90
N VAL A 61 28.34 20.81 21.03
CA VAL A 61 27.74 20.90 19.69
C VAL A 61 28.84 20.79 18.64
N THR A 62 28.67 19.90 17.67
CA THR A 62 29.60 19.80 16.53
C THR A 62 28.93 20.10 15.21
N GLY A 63 29.72 20.63 14.28
CA GLY A 63 29.29 21.02 12.93
C GLY A 63 30.45 21.69 12.18
N ARG A 64 30.27 21.95 10.88
CA ARG A 64 31.38 22.42 10.03
C ARG A 64 31.72 23.90 10.21
N SER A 65 30.74 24.72 10.60
CA SER A 65 30.91 26.18 10.69
C SER A 65 31.15 26.60 12.13
N ALA A 66 32.38 27.01 12.45
CA ALA A 66 32.73 27.52 13.78
C ALA A 66 31.86 28.72 14.19
N SER A 67 31.63 29.68 13.28
CA SER A 67 30.80 30.85 13.54
C SER A 67 29.35 30.50 13.91
N SER A 68 28.75 29.50 13.26
CA SER A 68 27.40 29.04 13.61
C SER A 68 27.37 28.40 15.00
N LEU A 69 28.42 27.65 15.35
CA LEU A 69 28.56 27.01 16.67
C LEU A 69 28.79 28.03 17.80
N GLU A 70 29.56 29.08 17.54
CA GLU A 70 29.78 30.19 18.48
C GLU A 70 28.51 31.01 18.69
N ALA A 71 27.75 31.26 17.62
CA ALA A 71 26.48 31.98 17.69
C ALA A 71 25.44 31.25 18.54
N ILE A 72 25.28 29.93 18.34
CA ILE A 72 24.35 29.13 19.17
C ILE A 72 24.82 29.08 20.63
N ALA A 73 26.11 28.91 20.89
CA ALA A 73 26.64 28.87 22.25
C ALA A 73 26.39 30.19 23.00
N SER A 74 26.62 31.32 22.32
CA SER A 74 26.38 32.66 22.89
C SER A 74 24.90 32.91 23.15
N ARG A 75 24.03 32.54 22.21
CA ARG A 75 22.57 32.70 22.34
C ARG A 75 22.02 31.89 23.51
N VAL A 76 22.42 30.63 23.63
CA VAL A 76 21.95 29.74 24.71
C VAL A 76 22.51 30.19 26.05
N HIS A 77 23.77 30.63 26.12
CA HIS A 77 24.33 31.16 27.35
C HIS A 77 23.57 32.39 27.86
N ALA A 78 23.09 33.25 26.97
CA ALA A 78 22.27 34.40 27.33
C ALA A 78 20.88 34.01 27.87
N ALA A 79 20.25 32.98 27.29
CA ALA A 79 18.92 32.51 27.69
C ALA A 79 18.93 31.56 28.91
N HIS A 80 19.97 30.73 29.02
CA HIS A 80 20.13 29.68 30.02
C HIS A 80 21.55 29.73 30.63
N PRO A 81 21.85 30.70 31.52
CA PRO A 81 23.21 30.93 32.02
C PRO A 81 23.82 29.75 32.78
N SER A 82 23.00 28.87 33.34
CA SER A 82 23.42 27.64 34.04
C SER A 82 23.87 26.52 33.10
N THR A 83 23.54 26.58 31.82
CA THR A 83 23.91 25.58 30.82
C THR A 83 25.13 26.05 30.04
N LYS A 84 26.23 25.29 30.14
CA LYS A 84 27.43 25.60 29.37
C LYS A 84 27.35 24.96 27.99
N VAL A 85 27.41 25.77 26.93
CA VAL A 85 27.43 25.27 25.54
C VAL A 85 28.84 25.41 24.96
N THR A 86 29.35 24.38 24.30
CA THR A 86 30.67 24.41 23.66
C THR A 86 30.58 23.90 22.23
N GLY A 87 30.96 24.76 21.28
CA GLY A 87 31.04 24.44 19.86
C GLY A 87 32.38 23.83 19.48
N LEU A 88 32.38 22.63 18.90
CA LEU A 88 33.57 21.93 18.43
C LEU A 88 33.46 21.67 16.92
N PRO A 89 34.18 22.42 16.06
CA PRO A 89 34.11 22.24 14.62
C PRO A 89 34.56 20.84 14.18
N GLY A 90 33.80 20.23 13.27
CA GLY A 90 34.14 18.91 12.72
C GLY A 90 33.14 18.43 11.67
N ASP A 91 33.62 17.61 10.73
CA ASP A 91 32.79 16.91 9.75
C ASP A 91 32.58 15.45 10.17
N VAL A 92 31.33 15.09 10.46
CA VAL A 92 30.96 13.73 10.91
C VAL A 92 31.31 12.63 9.91
N SER A 93 31.50 12.95 8.62
CA SER A 93 31.91 11.97 7.61
C SER A 93 33.41 11.61 7.64
N ARG A 94 34.21 12.35 8.44
CA ARG A 94 35.67 12.21 8.54
C ARG A 94 36.05 11.69 9.92
N GLU A 95 36.65 10.51 9.97
CA GLU A 95 37.07 9.87 11.23
C GLU A 95 38.04 10.72 12.05
N ALA A 96 39.00 11.39 11.40
CA ALA A 96 39.94 12.26 12.09
C ALA A 96 39.24 13.41 12.84
N ASP A 97 38.23 14.01 12.22
CA ASP A 97 37.47 15.11 12.81
C ASP A 97 36.61 14.61 13.98
N VAL A 98 35.90 13.48 13.80
CA VAL A 98 35.08 12.89 14.88
C VAL A 98 35.95 12.50 16.07
N ALA A 99 37.08 11.83 15.83
CA ALA A 99 38.03 11.48 16.88
C ALA A 99 38.56 12.72 17.62
N HIS A 100 38.89 13.80 16.89
CA HIS A 100 39.34 15.05 17.48
C HIS A 100 38.27 15.70 18.37
N VAL A 101 37.04 15.79 17.86
CA VAL A 101 35.89 16.34 18.59
C VAL A 101 35.62 15.53 19.86
N PHE A 102 35.66 14.19 19.80
CA PHE A 102 35.45 13.36 20.98
C PHE A 102 36.60 13.42 21.99
N ALA A 103 37.84 13.60 21.54
CA ALA A 103 38.97 13.84 22.44
C ALA A 103 38.79 15.14 23.23
N GLN A 104 38.33 16.21 22.58
CA GLN A 104 38.00 17.47 23.24
C GLN A 104 36.76 17.33 24.14
N ALA A 105 35.73 16.59 23.70
CA ALA A 105 34.55 16.32 24.50
C ALA A 105 34.90 15.61 25.81
N LYS A 106 35.82 14.63 25.75
CA LYS A 106 36.34 13.93 26.94
C LYS A 106 37.10 14.85 27.89
N ALA A 107 37.82 15.84 27.37
CA ALA A 107 38.50 16.84 28.21
C ALA A 107 37.49 17.79 28.89
N ILE A 108 36.38 18.10 28.23
CA ILE A 108 35.30 18.95 28.74
C ILE A 108 34.45 18.21 29.78
N ALA A 109 34.11 16.96 29.50
CA ALA A 109 33.26 16.11 30.33
C ALA A 109 33.97 14.76 30.61
N PRO A 110 34.91 14.72 31.59
CA PRO A 110 35.66 13.51 31.91
C PRO A 110 34.81 12.35 32.40
N ALA A 111 33.63 12.65 32.96
CA ALA A 111 32.66 11.65 33.41
C ALA A 111 32.02 10.88 32.25
N GLY A 112 31.99 11.46 31.05
CA GLY A 112 31.39 10.87 29.86
C GLY A 112 30.22 11.70 29.30
N ILE A 113 29.51 11.11 28.35
CA ILE A 113 28.35 11.67 27.66
C ILE A 113 27.11 10.88 28.05
N ASP A 114 26.07 11.56 28.54
CA ASP A 114 24.81 10.95 28.96
C ASP A 114 23.81 10.82 27.82
N VAL A 115 23.82 11.77 26.88
CA VAL A 115 22.94 11.76 25.71
C VAL A 115 23.73 12.20 24.48
N LEU A 116 23.71 11.40 23.42
CA LEU A 116 24.19 11.80 22.10
C LEU A 116 23.01 11.90 21.13
N VAL A 117 22.86 13.06 20.49
CA VAL A 117 21.89 13.27 19.41
C VAL A 117 22.61 13.31 18.07
N ALA A 118 22.48 12.23 17.30
CA ALA A 118 23.01 12.12 15.96
C ALA A 118 22.05 12.81 14.98
N ASN A 119 22.13 14.15 14.94
CA ASN A 119 21.25 15.01 14.16
C ASN A 119 21.86 15.49 12.83
N ALA A 120 23.19 15.49 12.70
CA ALA A 120 23.84 15.85 11.45
C ALA A 120 23.33 14.99 10.28
N GLY A 121 22.83 15.64 9.24
CA GLY A 121 22.26 14.98 8.07
C GLY A 121 22.54 15.74 6.78
N TYR A 122 22.51 15.00 5.67
CA TYR A 122 22.68 15.52 4.33
C TYR A 122 21.56 15.02 3.41
N LEU A 123 20.92 15.95 2.72
CA LEU A 123 20.02 15.67 1.60
C LEU A 123 20.83 15.92 0.32
N SER A 124 21.05 14.87 -0.46
CA SER A 124 21.62 14.99 -1.81
C SER A 124 20.69 15.81 -2.70
N THR A 125 21.15 16.14 -3.90
CA THR A 125 20.29 16.68 -4.95
C THR A 125 19.09 15.76 -5.15
N VAL A 126 17.88 16.33 -5.11
CA VAL A 126 16.63 15.58 -5.30
C VAL A 126 16.42 15.41 -6.80
N ALA A 127 16.84 14.27 -7.32
CA ALA A 127 16.70 13.92 -8.73
C ALA A 127 16.77 12.40 -8.92
N PRO A 128 16.08 11.82 -9.92
CA PRO A 128 16.27 10.42 -10.28
C PRO A 128 17.74 10.12 -10.53
N VAL A 129 18.17 8.88 -10.25
CA VAL A 129 19.53 8.45 -10.57
C VAL A 129 19.71 8.55 -12.09
N PRO A 130 20.65 9.37 -12.60
CA PRO A 130 20.84 9.50 -14.03
C PRO A 130 21.40 8.20 -14.61
N ALA A 131 21.07 7.91 -15.87
CA ALA A 131 21.76 6.87 -16.62
C ALA A 131 23.22 7.31 -16.85
N ALA A 132 24.16 6.37 -16.74
CA ALA A 132 25.57 6.65 -17.02
C ALA A 132 25.72 7.19 -18.45
N THR A 133 26.49 8.27 -18.59
CA THR A 133 26.79 8.90 -19.88
C THR A 133 28.24 8.61 -20.29
N SER A 134 28.60 8.92 -21.54
CA SER A 134 30.00 8.86 -21.99
C SER A 134 30.85 10.03 -21.45
N SER A 135 30.26 10.94 -20.67
CA SER A 135 30.91 12.12 -20.09
C SER A 135 31.29 11.85 -18.63
N ALA A 136 32.53 11.42 -18.41
CA ALA A 136 33.06 11.08 -17.09
C ALA A 136 32.93 12.22 -16.05
N GLN A 137 33.16 13.47 -16.44
CA GLN A 137 33.19 14.60 -15.48
C GLN A 137 31.83 14.99 -14.91
N ALA A 138 30.75 14.94 -15.70
CA ALA A 138 29.41 15.25 -15.19
C ALA A 138 28.89 14.11 -14.28
N ASP A 139 29.21 12.87 -14.62
CA ASP A 139 28.82 11.69 -13.86
C ASP A 139 29.53 11.64 -12.49
N ASP A 140 30.79 12.10 -12.40
CA ASP A 140 31.57 12.11 -11.15
C ASP A 140 30.96 13.02 -10.06
N ALA A 141 30.52 14.23 -10.41
CA ALA A 141 29.99 15.18 -9.44
C ALA A 141 28.62 14.73 -8.88
N VAL A 142 27.75 14.21 -9.75
CA VAL A 142 26.44 13.67 -9.33
C VAL A 142 26.63 12.42 -8.47
N THR A 143 27.54 11.53 -8.88
CA THR A 143 27.89 10.34 -8.11
C THR A 143 28.45 10.70 -6.73
N ALA A 144 29.35 11.68 -6.66
CA ALA A 144 29.91 12.17 -5.40
C ALA A 144 28.83 12.76 -4.47
N ASP A 145 27.90 13.57 -4.99
CA ASP A 145 26.79 14.12 -4.21
C ASP A 145 25.81 13.03 -3.72
N TRP A 146 25.54 12.03 -4.55
CA TRP A 146 24.72 10.88 -4.16
C TRP A 146 25.36 10.08 -3.02
N TRP A 147 26.66 9.75 -3.14
CA TRP A 147 27.40 9.02 -2.10
C TRP A 147 27.60 9.86 -0.85
N ARG A 148 27.65 11.18 -0.96
CA ARG A 148 27.73 12.08 0.20
C ARG A 148 26.58 11.88 1.17
N GLY A 149 25.38 11.50 0.68
CA GLY A 149 24.26 11.09 1.51
C GLY A 149 24.61 9.92 2.43
N PHE A 150 25.26 8.87 1.91
CA PHE A 150 25.74 7.74 2.71
C PHE A 150 26.90 8.11 3.64
N GLU A 151 27.85 8.92 3.17
CA GLU A 151 28.99 9.34 3.98
C GLU A 151 28.58 10.12 5.23
N VAL A 152 27.58 11.00 5.10
CA VAL A 152 27.09 11.79 6.24
C VAL A 152 26.05 11.01 7.04
N ASN A 153 25.02 10.47 6.39
CA ASN A 153 23.87 9.90 7.10
C ASN A 153 24.15 8.49 7.66
N VAL A 154 25.01 7.68 7.01
CA VAL A 154 25.32 6.32 7.47
C VAL A 154 26.69 6.28 8.17
N LYS A 155 27.75 6.61 7.42
CA LYS A 155 29.12 6.58 7.97
C LYS A 155 29.24 7.58 9.12
N GLY A 156 28.70 8.78 9.00
CA GLY A 156 28.72 9.75 10.09
C GLY A 156 28.02 9.27 11.37
N VAL A 157 26.85 8.64 11.25
CA VAL A 157 26.15 8.04 12.40
C VAL A 157 26.96 6.90 13.01
N TYR A 158 27.58 6.06 12.18
CA TYR A 158 28.49 5.00 12.65
C TYR A 158 29.70 5.55 13.42
N LEU A 159 30.37 6.58 12.89
CA LEU A 159 31.53 7.18 13.55
C LEU A 159 31.12 7.82 14.89
N LEU A 160 30.02 8.57 14.92
CA LEU A 160 29.47 9.11 16.16
C LEU A 160 29.17 8.02 17.18
N ALA A 161 28.50 6.93 16.76
CA ALA A 161 28.18 5.80 17.63
C ALA A 161 29.43 5.11 18.18
N ARG A 162 30.43 4.84 17.32
CA ARG A 162 31.70 4.21 17.69
C ARG A 162 32.42 4.99 18.79
N HIS A 163 32.55 6.30 18.63
CA HIS A 163 33.23 7.14 19.62
C HIS A 163 32.37 7.38 20.87
N PHE A 164 31.05 7.44 20.71
CA PHE A 164 30.12 7.49 21.85
C PHE A 164 30.19 6.26 22.72
N LEU A 165 30.26 5.05 22.17
CA LEU A 165 30.39 3.82 22.96
C LEU A 165 31.63 3.85 23.88
N ALA A 166 32.71 4.54 23.47
CA ALA A 166 33.91 4.73 24.29
C ALA A 166 33.80 5.87 25.33
N ALA A 167 32.82 6.75 25.19
CA ALA A 167 32.62 7.94 26.02
C ALA A 167 31.29 7.94 26.82
N ALA A 168 30.43 6.95 26.60
CA ALA A 168 29.11 6.86 27.18
C ALA A 168 29.17 6.64 28.70
N THR A 169 28.31 7.36 29.44
CA THR A 169 28.04 7.05 30.85
C THR A 169 27.16 5.79 30.97
N PRO A 170 27.05 5.18 32.16
CA PRO A 170 26.07 4.12 32.39
C PRO A 170 24.65 4.58 32.06
N ASN A 171 23.86 3.75 31.36
CA ASN A 171 22.49 4.04 30.92
C ASN A 171 22.35 5.22 29.93
N ALA A 172 23.47 5.66 29.32
CA ALA A 172 23.46 6.73 28.34
C ALA A 172 22.55 6.43 27.13
N VAL A 173 22.16 7.49 26.45
CA VAL A 173 21.15 7.47 25.38
C VAL A 173 21.76 7.94 24.07
N PHE A 174 21.47 7.22 22.99
CA PHE A 174 21.80 7.61 21.62
C PHE A 174 20.52 7.82 20.81
N LEU A 175 20.31 9.06 20.36
CA LEU A 175 19.12 9.51 19.63
C LEU A 175 19.49 9.78 18.18
N ASN A 176 19.10 8.90 17.27
CA ASN A 176 19.32 9.10 15.83
C ASN A 176 18.15 9.85 15.20
N VAL A 177 18.40 11.07 14.73
CA VAL A 177 17.40 11.82 13.96
C VAL A 177 17.36 11.26 12.55
N SER A 178 16.37 10.41 12.30
CA SER A 178 16.14 9.70 11.04
C SER A 178 15.22 10.51 10.12
N ALA A 179 14.31 9.85 9.39
CA ALA A 179 13.33 10.48 8.51
C ALA A 179 12.11 9.56 8.24
N ALA A 180 10.94 10.12 7.93
CA ALA A 180 9.78 9.37 7.45
C ALA A 180 10.09 8.63 6.15
N ALA A 181 10.99 9.18 5.32
CA ALA A 181 11.49 8.55 4.10
C ALA A 181 12.04 7.12 4.30
N CYS A 182 12.32 6.69 5.54
CA CYS A 182 12.68 5.32 5.86
C CYS A 182 11.59 4.28 5.60
N HIS A 183 10.32 4.68 5.64
CA HIS A 183 9.18 3.77 5.62
C HIS A 183 7.99 4.30 4.82
N LEU A 184 8.13 5.44 4.15
CA LEU A 184 7.15 5.89 3.16
C LEU A 184 7.22 4.99 1.91
N ASN A 185 6.09 4.37 1.59
CA ASN A 185 5.92 3.52 0.41
C ASN A 185 4.65 3.97 -0.34
N PRO A 186 4.71 4.30 -1.65
CA PRO A 186 5.89 4.31 -2.51
C PRO A 186 6.93 5.37 -2.09
N ALA A 187 8.21 5.06 -2.32
CA ALA A 187 9.28 6.02 -2.11
C ALA A 187 9.16 7.21 -3.08
N PHE A 188 9.49 8.42 -2.61
CA PHE A 188 9.48 9.61 -3.47
C PHE A 188 10.57 9.54 -4.55
N PRO A 189 10.23 9.70 -5.84
CA PRO A 189 11.22 9.79 -6.90
C PRO A 189 12.26 10.86 -6.60
N GLY A 190 13.53 10.53 -6.82
CA GLY A 190 14.67 11.41 -6.57
C GLY A 190 15.21 11.44 -5.15
N PHE A 191 14.57 10.78 -4.20
CA PHE A 191 15.07 10.64 -2.82
C PHE A 191 15.92 9.38 -2.62
N SER A 192 16.41 8.73 -3.68
CA SER A 192 17.05 7.40 -3.59
C SER A 192 18.24 7.38 -2.62
N SER A 193 19.15 8.35 -2.68
CA SER A 193 20.26 8.46 -1.71
C SER A 193 19.76 8.74 -0.30
N TYR A 194 18.86 9.71 -0.15
CA TYR A 194 18.38 10.13 1.17
C TYR A 194 17.61 9.03 1.90
N ALA A 195 16.61 8.44 1.24
CA ALA A 195 15.78 7.37 1.79
C ALA A 195 16.65 6.14 2.13
N SER A 196 17.46 5.66 1.19
CA SER A 196 18.30 4.48 1.42
C SER A 196 19.36 4.71 2.51
N SER A 197 19.99 5.89 2.55
CA SER A 197 20.96 6.22 3.59
C SER A 197 20.32 6.34 4.98
N LYS A 198 19.11 6.92 5.09
CA LYS A 198 18.38 6.99 6.37
C LYS A 198 17.89 5.61 6.84
N ILE A 199 17.48 4.72 5.93
CA ILE A 199 17.19 3.31 6.26
C ILE A 199 18.45 2.62 6.78
N GLY A 200 19.58 2.76 6.07
CA GLY A 200 20.86 2.17 6.49
C GLY A 200 21.30 2.62 7.88
N ALA A 201 21.19 3.91 8.17
CA ALA A 201 21.47 4.46 9.49
C ALA A 201 20.51 3.95 10.57
N SER A 202 19.21 3.85 10.24
CA SER A 202 18.20 3.36 11.19
C SER A 202 18.44 1.90 11.56
N ARG A 203 18.82 1.08 10.57
CA ARG A 203 19.15 -0.33 10.78
C ARG A 203 20.41 -0.50 11.62
N LEU A 204 21.44 0.32 11.39
CA LEU A 204 22.64 0.36 12.23
C LEU A 204 22.28 0.61 13.71
N VAL A 205 21.45 1.61 13.97
CA VAL A 205 21.04 2.00 15.34
C VAL A 205 20.20 0.92 16.01
N GLU A 206 19.33 0.23 15.26
CA GLU A 206 18.58 -0.92 15.77
C GLU A 206 19.52 -2.06 16.20
N THR A 207 20.54 -2.37 15.40
CA THR A 207 21.55 -3.40 15.74
C THR A 207 22.38 -2.98 16.96
N LEU A 208 22.78 -1.71 17.04
CA LEU A 208 23.52 -1.17 18.20
C LEU A 208 22.74 -1.33 19.52
N GLN A 209 21.41 -1.21 19.50
CA GLN A 209 20.59 -1.49 20.68
C GLN A 209 20.74 -2.94 21.15
N ILE A 210 20.77 -3.90 20.22
CA ILE A 210 20.88 -5.33 20.52
C ILE A 210 22.26 -5.64 21.10
N GLU A 211 23.31 -5.05 20.50
CA GLU A 211 24.71 -5.23 20.92
C GLU A 211 25.01 -4.58 22.28
N ASN A 212 24.24 -3.55 22.67
CA ASN A 212 24.50 -2.74 23.86
C ASN A 212 23.23 -2.62 24.74
N PRO A 213 22.77 -3.70 25.40
CA PRO A 213 21.48 -3.73 26.09
C PRO A 213 21.38 -2.81 27.32
N GLY A 214 22.53 -2.42 27.90
CA GLY A 214 22.64 -1.48 29.02
C GLY A 214 22.62 0.00 28.61
N LEU A 215 22.58 0.29 27.32
CA LEU A 215 22.40 1.62 26.75
C LEU A 215 21.06 1.67 26.01
N ARG A 216 20.62 2.89 25.65
CA ARG A 216 19.33 3.11 25.00
C ARG A 216 19.51 3.81 23.66
N PHE A 217 19.13 3.17 22.58
CA PHE A 217 19.24 3.65 21.21
C PHE A 217 17.86 3.81 20.60
N TYR A 218 17.64 4.91 19.89
CA TYR A 218 16.36 5.22 19.28
C TYR A 218 16.52 5.81 17.88
N ASN A 219 15.56 5.53 17.01
CA ASN A 219 15.39 6.22 15.74
C ASN A 219 14.17 7.16 15.83
N ILE A 220 14.32 8.40 15.38
CA ILE A 220 13.27 9.41 15.46
C ILE A 220 12.99 10.01 14.08
N GLN A 221 11.73 10.04 13.68
CA GLN A 221 11.22 10.95 12.66
C GLN A 221 10.83 12.27 13.35
N PRO A 222 11.53 13.39 13.11
CA PRO A 222 11.35 14.63 13.86
C PRO A 222 10.13 15.47 13.45
N GLY A 223 9.23 14.92 12.63
CA GLY A 223 8.14 15.70 12.02
C GLY A 223 8.63 16.54 10.83
N VAL A 224 7.89 17.60 10.52
CA VAL A 224 8.00 18.44 9.33
C VAL A 224 8.38 19.86 9.74
N VAL A 225 9.65 20.05 10.07
CA VAL A 225 10.15 21.34 10.55
C VAL A 225 10.75 22.16 9.42
N LYS A 226 10.38 23.45 9.36
CA LYS A 226 10.92 24.39 8.37
C LYS A 226 12.43 24.56 8.57
N THR A 227 13.20 24.11 7.58
CA THR A 227 14.66 24.15 7.56
C THR A 227 15.18 24.33 6.13
N ASP A 228 16.43 24.76 5.97
CA ASP A 228 17.08 24.81 4.64
C ASP A 228 17.05 23.46 3.91
N MET A 229 17.09 22.34 4.66
CA MET A 229 17.00 21.00 4.09
C MET A 229 15.61 20.72 3.53
N LEU A 230 14.55 21.17 4.21
CA LEU A 230 13.18 21.07 3.71
C LEU A 230 13.00 21.94 2.46
N ALA A 231 13.52 23.16 2.45
CA ALA A 231 13.50 24.01 1.25
C ALA A 231 14.24 23.34 0.08
N LYS A 232 15.44 22.78 0.32
CA LYS A 232 16.21 22.02 -0.69
C LYS A 232 15.46 20.80 -1.23
N SER A 233 14.51 20.24 -0.47
CA SER A 233 13.79 19.04 -0.89
C SER A 233 12.82 19.26 -2.06
N GLY A 234 12.46 20.51 -2.37
CA GLY A 234 11.46 20.84 -3.38
C GLY A 234 10.01 20.48 -2.99
N LEU A 235 9.80 19.94 -1.78
CA LEU A 235 8.46 19.57 -1.30
C LEU A 235 7.54 20.79 -1.12
N GLU A 236 8.09 21.96 -0.80
CA GLU A 236 7.32 23.22 -0.71
C GLU A 236 6.82 23.70 -2.08
N GLU A 237 7.50 23.32 -3.17
CA GLU A 237 7.20 23.73 -4.55
C GLU A 237 6.29 22.74 -5.28
N MET A 238 6.11 21.53 -4.73
CA MET A 238 5.12 20.55 -5.18
C MET A 238 3.71 21.03 -4.80
N GLY A 239 3.20 22.01 -5.55
CA GLY A 239 2.00 22.84 -5.29
C GLY A 239 0.63 22.15 -5.17
N SER A 240 0.60 20.88 -4.75
CA SER A 240 -0.62 20.10 -4.51
C SER A 240 -0.75 19.59 -3.07
N VAL A 241 0.25 19.82 -2.20
CA VAL A 241 0.23 19.36 -0.79
C VAL A 241 0.57 20.53 0.13
N GLN A 242 -0.42 21.00 0.89
CA GLN A 242 -0.15 21.88 2.02
C GLN A 242 0.57 21.06 3.09
N LEU A 243 1.81 21.44 3.41
CA LEU A 243 2.58 20.75 4.43
C LEU A 243 2.12 21.19 5.84
N PRO A 244 1.60 20.32 6.74
CA PRO A 244 1.55 20.49 8.19
C PRO A 244 2.94 20.69 8.74
N TYR A 245 3.37 21.95 8.73
CA TYR A 245 4.55 22.36 9.46
C TYR A 245 4.33 22.08 10.94
N ASP A 246 5.29 21.39 11.52
CA ASP A 246 5.40 21.21 12.95
C ASP A 246 6.18 22.36 13.56
N ASP A 247 5.82 22.70 14.80
CA ASP A 247 6.59 23.64 15.61
C ASP A 247 8.03 23.12 15.78
N PRO A 248 9.07 23.94 15.51
CA PRO A 248 10.46 23.56 15.73
C PRO A 248 10.78 23.03 17.14
N GLU A 249 10.00 23.40 18.16
CA GLU A 249 10.16 22.93 19.53
C GLU A 249 9.74 21.48 19.73
N LEU A 250 8.72 21.00 19.01
CA LEU A 250 8.15 19.65 19.17
C LEU A 250 9.22 18.54 19.16
N PRO A 251 10.07 18.41 18.13
CA PRO A 251 11.08 17.36 18.12
C PRO A 251 12.14 17.53 19.21
N GLY A 252 12.53 18.77 19.56
CA GLY A 252 13.47 19.01 20.65
C GLY A 252 12.92 18.50 21.98
N HIS A 253 11.67 18.85 22.27
CA HIS A 253 10.97 18.47 23.50
C HIS A 253 10.73 16.96 23.57
N PHE A 254 10.35 16.35 22.45
CA PHE A 254 10.21 14.89 22.34
C PHE A 254 11.54 14.16 22.61
N LEU A 255 12.67 14.66 22.10
CA LEU A 255 13.98 14.07 22.36
C LEU A 255 14.42 14.19 23.83
N VAL A 256 14.05 15.28 24.51
CA VAL A 256 14.25 15.43 25.96
C VAL A 256 13.46 14.36 26.72
N TRP A 257 12.19 14.17 26.39
CA TRP A 257 11.37 13.10 26.95
C TRP A 257 11.97 11.71 26.68
N LEU A 258 12.40 11.44 25.45
CA LEU A 258 12.97 10.17 25.04
C LEU A 258 14.30 9.84 25.75
N ALA A 259 15.05 10.87 26.16
CA ALA A 259 16.26 10.71 26.96
C ALA A 259 15.98 10.38 28.45
N SER A 260 14.74 10.60 28.92
CA SER A 260 14.34 10.34 30.31
C SER A 260 14.12 8.85 30.59
N PRO A 261 14.07 8.42 31.86
CA PRO A 261 13.70 7.04 32.20
C PRO A 261 12.30 6.62 31.75
N GLU A 262 11.35 7.57 31.60
CA GLU A 262 9.97 7.27 31.23
C GLU A 262 9.88 6.50 29.90
N ALA A 263 10.75 6.83 28.95
CA ALA A 263 10.73 6.26 27.61
C ALA A 263 11.57 4.97 27.45
N GLU A 264 12.14 4.41 28.53
CA GLU A 264 13.04 3.24 28.46
C GLU A 264 12.42 2.03 27.75
N PHE A 265 11.11 1.84 27.88
CA PHE A 265 10.39 0.74 27.24
C PHE A 265 10.40 0.79 25.70
N LEU A 266 10.68 1.97 25.13
CA LEU A 266 10.77 2.19 23.69
C LEU A 266 12.19 1.97 23.14
N LYS A 267 13.15 1.48 23.94
CA LYS A 267 14.51 1.27 23.46
C LYS A 267 14.55 0.35 22.22
N GLY A 268 15.35 0.74 21.23
CA GLY A 268 15.47 0.07 19.93
C GLY A 268 14.29 0.29 18.98
N LYS A 269 13.42 1.28 19.23
CA LYS A 269 12.26 1.58 18.37
C LYS A 269 12.49 2.77 17.45
N PHE A 270 11.68 2.82 16.41
CA PHE A 270 11.50 3.93 15.48
C PHE A 270 10.23 4.69 15.87
N LEU A 271 10.36 5.97 16.17
CA LEU A 271 9.30 6.80 16.77
C LEU A 271 9.06 8.06 15.95
N TRP A 272 7.85 8.57 15.99
CA TRP A 272 7.50 9.89 15.44
C TRP A 272 7.38 10.89 16.59
N ALA A 273 8.02 12.05 16.45
CA ALA A 273 7.92 13.12 17.46
C ALA A 273 6.47 13.62 17.66
N ASN A 274 5.62 13.42 16.65
CA ASN A 274 4.21 13.78 16.67
C ASN A 274 3.34 12.84 17.50
N TRP A 275 3.83 11.64 17.86
CA TRP A 275 3.02 10.70 18.65
C TRP A 275 2.84 11.17 20.09
N ASP A 276 1.65 10.89 20.62
CA ASP A 276 1.32 11.17 22.02
C ASP A 276 2.01 10.18 22.97
N VAL A 277 2.83 10.70 23.88
CA VAL A 277 3.66 9.89 24.78
C VAL A 277 2.85 9.17 25.86
N ASP A 278 1.70 9.71 26.26
CA ASP A 278 0.83 9.08 27.25
C ASP A 278 0.12 7.88 26.60
N GLU A 279 -0.34 8.02 25.36
CA GLU A 279 -0.87 6.91 24.57
C GLU A 279 0.19 5.84 24.27
N LEU A 280 1.43 6.23 23.94
CA LEU A 280 2.53 5.27 23.79
C LEU A 280 2.80 4.51 25.08
N THR A 281 2.75 5.20 26.22
CA THR A 281 2.95 4.60 27.54
C THR A 281 1.81 3.62 27.88
N ALA A 282 0.57 3.97 27.55
CA ALA A 282 -0.58 3.07 27.71
C ALA A 282 -0.47 1.79 26.87
N LYS A 283 0.29 1.83 25.75
CA LYS A 283 0.55 0.68 24.87
C LYS A 283 1.85 -0.08 25.20
N LYS A 284 2.50 0.22 26.34
CA LYS A 284 3.81 -0.34 26.72
C LYS A 284 3.90 -1.86 26.62
N ASP A 285 2.92 -2.58 27.17
CA ASP A 285 2.93 -4.05 27.17
C ASP A 285 2.76 -4.63 25.77
N ASP A 286 1.92 -4.02 24.94
CA ASP A 286 1.70 -4.39 23.55
C ASP A 286 2.94 -4.12 22.67
N ILE A 287 3.65 -3.01 22.93
CA ILE A 287 4.92 -2.69 22.27
C ILE A 287 6.02 -3.66 22.68
N ALA A 288 6.05 -4.07 23.94
CA ALA A 288 7.04 -5.01 24.47
C ALA A 288 6.83 -6.45 23.99
N ALA A 289 5.58 -6.87 23.78
CA ALA A 289 5.22 -8.23 23.39
C ALA A 289 5.60 -8.62 21.95
N GLY A 290 6.11 -7.70 21.12
CA GLY A 290 6.42 -7.99 19.72
C GLY A 290 7.49 -7.11 19.08
N ASN A 291 7.64 -7.25 17.76
CA ASN A 291 8.56 -6.45 16.93
C ASN A 291 7.92 -5.15 16.41
N LYS A 292 6.96 -4.58 17.15
CA LYS A 292 6.31 -3.32 16.77
C LYS A 292 7.31 -2.17 16.77
N LEU A 293 7.01 -1.14 15.97
CA LEU A 293 7.80 0.10 15.88
C LEU A 293 9.27 -0.12 15.50
N LYS A 294 9.56 -1.13 14.69
CA LYS A 294 10.88 -1.36 14.08
C LYS A 294 10.78 -1.21 12.58
N THR A 295 11.83 -0.69 11.96
CA THR A 295 11.94 -0.66 10.50
C THR A 295 12.42 -2.01 10.00
N GLY A 296 11.61 -2.69 9.19
CA GLY A 296 11.96 -3.98 8.62
C GLY A 296 11.14 -4.26 7.36
N LEU A 297 11.55 -5.28 6.63
CA LEU A 297 10.75 -5.80 5.53
C LEU A 297 9.51 -6.46 6.12
N ALA A 298 8.32 -5.92 5.82
CA ALA A 298 7.08 -6.55 6.20
C ALA A 298 6.94 -7.86 5.39
N GLN A 299 6.96 -9.00 6.08
CA GLN A 299 6.77 -10.35 5.52
C GLN A 299 7.79 -10.82 4.47
N MET A 300 9.05 -11.04 4.86
CA MET A 300 9.78 -12.21 4.35
C MET A 300 9.48 -13.38 5.30
N GLY A 301 8.67 -14.34 4.87
CA GLY A 301 8.47 -15.56 5.64
C GLY A 301 9.82 -16.25 5.89
N ALA A 302 10.04 -16.80 7.08
CA ALA A 302 11.33 -17.43 7.46
C ALA A 302 11.83 -18.52 6.48
N LYS A 303 10.96 -19.04 5.60
CA LYS A 303 11.32 -19.97 4.51
C LYS A 303 11.98 -19.32 3.28
N GLN A 304 11.86 -18.01 3.08
CA GLN A 304 12.49 -17.33 1.92
C GLN A 304 13.97 -16.98 2.14
N LEU A 305 14.46 -17.01 3.40
CA LEU A 305 15.84 -16.67 3.75
C LEU A 305 16.73 -17.89 4.09
N ILE A 306 16.13 -19.06 4.31
CA ILE A 306 16.87 -20.31 4.51
C ILE A 306 16.95 -21.02 3.15
N GLY A 307 17.99 -20.72 2.37
CA GLY A 307 18.45 -21.66 1.35
C GLY A 307 18.77 -23.01 2.02
N PRO A 308 18.71 -24.14 1.29
CA PRO A 308 18.87 -25.47 1.88
C PRO A 308 20.12 -25.49 2.78
N GLN A 309 19.92 -25.79 4.07
CA GLN A 309 21.06 -26.12 4.92
C GLN A 309 21.72 -27.35 4.29
N PRO A 310 23.03 -27.31 3.96
CA PRO A 310 23.71 -28.54 3.61
C PRO A 310 23.59 -29.47 4.81
N ALA A 311 23.17 -30.70 4.55
CA ALA A 311 23.14 -31.75 5.55
C ALA A 311 24.48 -31.74 6.30
N SER A 312 24.39 -31.68 7.63
CA SER A 312 25.53 -31.82 8.52
C SER A 312 26.28 -33.11 8.14
N ASP A 313 27.43 -32.96 7.46
CA ASP A 313 28.62 -33.84 7.51
C ASP A 313 29.63 -33.65 6.35
N ALA A 314 29.51 -32.63 5.50
CA ALA A 314 30.57 -32.31 4.54
C ALA A 314 31.50 -31.19 5.07
N ARG A 315 32.64 -31.55 5.67
CA ARG A 315 33.76 -30.61 5.84
C ARG A 315 34.31 -30.26 4.46
N LEU A 316 34.13 -29.01 4.02
CA LEU A 316 34.80 -28.49 2.82
C LEU A 316 36.32 -28.47 3.04
N ASP A 317 37.05 -29.21 2.19
CA ASP A 317 38.50 -29.09 2.03
C ASP A 317 38.80 -27.93 1.08
N TRP A 318 39.52 -26.93 1.59
CA TRP A 318 39.84 -25.70 0.87
C TRP A 318 40.94 -25.87 -0.19
N ASN A 319 41.54 -27.05 -0.31
CA ASN A 319 42.68 -27.29 -1.21
C ASN A 319 42.31 -27.69 -2.64
N THR A 320 41.04 -27.97 -2.96
CA THR A 320 40.62 -28.40 -4.31
C THR A 320 40.11 -27.28 -5.22
N LEU A 321 40.26 -26.02 -4.81
CA LEU A 321 39.78 -24.83 -5.55
C LEU A 321 40.76 -24.31 -6.63
N SER A 322 41.71 -25.12 -7.12
CA SER A 322 42.70 -24.67 -8.11
C SER A 322 42.24 -24.72 -9.58
N ASP A 323 41.17 -25.47 -9.92
CA ASP A 323 40.85 -25.76 -11.33
C ASP A 323 39.47 -25.33 -11.84
N ALA A 324 38.72 -24.54 -11.06
CA ALA A 324 37.44 -24.00 -11.52
C ALA A 324 37.63 -22.72 -12.36
N ARG A 325 37.49 -22.82 -13.70
CA ARG A 325 37.44 -21.65 -14.59
C ARG A 325 36.14 -20.87 -14.37
N PHE A 326 36.24 -19.71 -13.72
CA PHE A 326 35.15 -18.76 -13.50
C PHE A 326 34.68 -18.09 -14.81
N CYS A 327 33.38 -18.19 -15.11
CA CYS A 327 32.75 -17.29 -16.08
C CYS A 327 32.45 -15.95 -15.40
N MET A 328 33.28 -14.93 -15.67
CA MET A 328 33.20 -13.61 -15.02
C MET A 328 32.00 -12.74 -15.43
N SER A 329 31.04 -13.21 -16.23
CA SER A 329 29.84 -12.44 -16.58
C SER A 329 28.55 -12.88 -15.88
N CYS A 330 28.46 -14.12 -15.36
CA CYS A 330 27.18 -14.62 -14.82
C CYS A 330 27.25 -15.48 -13.54
N GLY A 331 28.44 -15.82 -13.02
CA GLY A 331 28.56 -16.38 -11.67
C GLY A 331 27.96 -17.78 -11.43
N PHE A 332 27.60 -18.54 -12.46
CA PHE A 332 27.15 -19.93 -12.32
C PHE A 332 28.14 -20.94 -12.90
N VAL A 333 28.34 -22.03 -12.17
CA VAL A 333 29.12 -23.22 -12.56
C VAL A 333 28.25 -24.08 -13.48
N ALA A 334 28.75 -24.41 -14.68
CA ALA A 334 28.16 -25.44 -15.52
C ALA A 334 28.90 -26.75 -15.27
N GLU A 335 28.18 -27.82 -14.92
CA GLU A 335 28.71 -29.18 -15.08
C GLU A 335 28.39 -29.73 -16.49
N PRO A 336 29.24 -30.60 -17.05
CA PRO A 336 29.20 -31.01 -18.45
C PRO A 336 28.38 -32.29 -18.68
N ASN A 337 27.59 -32.28 -19.77
CA ASN A 337 27.10 -33.42 -20.58
C ASN A 337 26.64 -34.72 -19.87
N ASP A 338 25.37 -35.08 -20.07
CA ASP A 338 25.08 -36.46 -20.51
C ASP A 338 24.04 -36.46 -21.64
N ALA A 339 24.35 -37.21 -22.67
CA ALA A 339 23.61 -37.37 -23.90
C ALA A 339 22.77 -38.65 -23.80
N ARG A 340 21.47 -38.57 -24.15
CA ARG A 340 20.65 -39.65 -24.76
C ARG A 340 19.20 -39.19 -24.97
N LEU A 341 18.84 -38.94 -26.23
CA LEU A 341 17.46 -39.02 -26.77
C LEU A 341 17.23 -40.47 -27.25
N PRO A 342 16.00 -41.03 -27.24
CA PRO A 342 15.06 -40.92 -28.39
C PRO A 342 13.55 -41.11 -28.02
N PRO A 343 12.62 -41.44 -28.94
CA PRO A 343 11.95 -40.57 -29.91
C PRO A 343 10.41 -40.48 -29.70
N SER A 344 9.76 -39.60 -30.46
CA SER A 344 8.29 -39.45 -30.54
C SER A 344 7.54 -40.67 -31.08
N PRO A 345 6.24 -40.81 -30.80
CA PRO A 345 5.30 -41.42 -31.73
C PRO A 345 4.13 -40.50 -32.12
N GLU A 346 4.12 -40.19 -33.41
CA GLU A 346 3.02 -40.22 -34.40
C GLU A 346 1.54 -40.11 -33.99
N ALA A 347 0.85 -39.33 -34.83
CA ALA A 347 -0.58 -39.10 -34.89
C ALA A 347 -1.38 -40.27 -35.52
N LEU A 348 -2.71 -40.16 -35.39
CA LEU A 348 -3.82 -40.52 -36.31
C LEU A 348 -4.97 -41.27 -35.58
N PRO A 349 -6.23 -41.29 -36.07
CA PRO A 349 -6.96 -40.30 -36.88
C PRO A 349 -8.43 -40.07 -36.43
N PHE A 350 -9.03 -39.09 -37.10
CA PHE A 350 -10.46 -38.80 -37.31
C PHE A 350 -11.38 -40.03 -37.51
N GLN A 351 -12.59 -40.02 -36.93
CA GLN A 351 -13.80 -40.57 -37.56
C GLN A 351 -15.03 -39.69 -37.27
N GLN A 352 -15.89 -39.66 -38.28
CA GLN A 352 -16.95 -38.71 -38.62
C GLN A 352 -18.34 -39.35 -38.38
N GLU A 353 -19.39 -38.53 -38.43
CA GLU A 353 -20.79 -38.87 -38.75
C GLU A 353 -21.66 -39.51 -37.62
N ASN A 354 -22.93 -39.16 -37.37
CA ASN A 354 -23.97 -38.59 -38.23
C ASN A 354 -25.04 -37.81 -37.44
N GLU A 355 -25.63 -36.83 -38.12
CA GLU A 355 -26.90 -36.15 -37.85
C GLU A 355 -28.09 -37.12 -37.92
N THR A 356 -29.22 -36.75 -37.28
CA THR A 356 -30.55 -36.91 -37.88
C THR A 356 -31.51 -35.87 -37.31
N ASP A 357 -32.12 -35.14 -38.25
CA ASP A 357 -33.26 -34.24 -38.13
C ASP A 357 -34.52 -34.92 -37.56
N GLU A 358 -35.38 -34.13 -36.90
CA GLU A 358 -36.83 -34.22 -37.12
C GLU A 358 -37.53 -32.87 -36.85
N LEU A 359 -38.19 -32.36 -37.90
CA LEU A 359 -39.01 -31.16 -37.99
C LEU A 359 -40.51 -31.51 -37.83
N ALA A 360 -41.28 -30.71 -37.08
CA ALA A 360 -42.72 -30.43 -37.29
C ALA A 360 -43.11 -29.25 -36.37
N ASP A 361 -43.29 -28.03 -36.89
CA ASP A 361 -44.50 -27.41 -37.45
C ASP A 361 -45.60 -27.03 -36.42
N GLY A 362 -46.12 -25.80 -36.55
CA GLY A 362 -47.33 -25.35 -35.84
C GLY A 362 -47.25 -23.95 -35.21
N GLY A 363 -47.26 -22.88 -36.02
CA GLY A 363 -47.53 -21.52 -35.53
C GLY A 363 -49.01 -21.29 -35.20
N LYS A 364 -49.28 -20.45 -34.20
CA LYS A 364 -50.49 -19.60 -34.10
C LYS A 364 -50.30 -18.48 -33.09
N SER A 365 -50.82 -17.31 -33.45
CA SER A 365 -50.71 -16.03 -32.77
C SER A 365 -51.92 -15.69 -31.89
N ALA A 366 -51.68 -14.71 -31.01
CA ALA A 366 -52.58 -13.65 -30.53
C ALA A 366 -53.62 -13.93 -29.42
N ASN A 367 -53.42 -13.19 -28.31
CA ASN A 367 -54.40 -12.43 -27.52
C ASN A 367 -55.73 -13.11 -27.11
N SER A 368 -55.69 -13.76 -25.96
CA SER A 368 -56.57 -13.55 -24.80
C SER A 368 -55.89 -14.33 -23.68
N ASP A 369 -55.49 -13.75 -22.55
CA ASP A 369 -56.38 -13.51 -21.41
C ASP A 369 -55.67 -12.52 -20.48
N ILE A 370 -56.18 -11.28 -20.47
CA ILE A 370 -56.03 -10.35 -19.35
C ILE A 370 -57.36 -10.46 -18.60
N GLU A 371 -57.30 -10.44 -17.26
CA GLU A 371 -58.42 -10.48 -16.30
C GLU A 371 -58.70 -11.82 -15.63
N HIS A 372 -57.72 -12.35 -14.90
CA HIS A 372 -57.97 -12.79 -13.53
C HIS A 372 -56.64 -12.83 -12.73
N ASP A 373 -56.68 -12.33 -11.50
CA ASP A 373 -55.64 -12.36 -10.44
C ASP A 373 -54.96 -11.02 -10.10
N LEU A 374 -55.79 -10.10 -9.63
CA LEU A 374 -55.39 -9.10 -8.64
C LEU A 374 -55.64 -9.67 -7.24
N ALA A 375 -54.67 -10.37 -6.66
CA ALA A 375 -54.42 -10.48 -5.21
C ALA A 375 -53.43 -11.60 -4.86
N GLU A 376 -52.17 -11.49 -5.27
CA GLU A 376 -51.07 -12.10 -4.52
C GLU A 376 -49.94 -11.06 -4.48
N THR A 377 -49.37 -10.83 -3.30
CA THR A 377 -48.15 -10.03 -3.14
C THR A 377 -47.03 -10.69 -3.94
N ALA A 378 -46.92 -10.31 -5.21
CA ALA A 378 -45.97 -10.89 -6.14
C ALA A 378 -44.55 -10.63 -5.63
N SER A 379 -43.87 -11.71 -5.22
CA SER A 379 -42.43 -11.68 -4.99
C SER A 379 -41.75 -11.06 -6.21
N THR A 380 -40.97 -10.00 -6.00
CA THR A 380 -40.23 -9.31 -7.07
C THR A 380 -39.34 -10.27 -7.87
N TYR A 381 -38.93 -11.36 -7.24
CA TYR A 381 -38.05 -12.39 -7.79
C TYR A 381 -38.78 -13.73 -7.94
N SER A 382 -38.81 -14.23 -9.17
CA SER A 382 -39.13 -15.64 -9.46
C SER A 382 -37.91 -16.52 -9.14
N PRO A 383 -38.04 -17.64 -8.40
CA PRO A 383 -36.91 -18.46 -7.99
C PRO A 383 -36.06 -18.97 -9.16
N LEU A 384 -34.73 -18.93 -9.00
CA LEU A 384 -33.79 -19.51 -9.97
C LEU A 384 -33.67 -21.04 -9.79
N ARG A 385 -33.46 -21.73 -10.91
CA ARG A 385 -33.15 -23.16 -10.97
C ARG A 385 -31.71 -23.38 -10.56
N MET A 386 -31.49 -23.66 -9.27
CA MET A 386 -30.16 -23.84 -8.69
C MET A 386 -29.38 -25.05 -9.28
N ASN A 387 -30.07 -26.00 -9.92
CA ASN A 387 -29.44 -27.12 -10.64
C ASN A 387 -28.96 -26.74 -12.05
N GLN A 388 -29.25 -25.52 -12.51
CA GLN A 388 -28.79 -24.98 -13.79
C GLN A 388 -27.92 -23.74 -13.53
N ARG A 389 -27.16 -23.33 -14.54
CA ARG A 389 -26.42 -22.07 -14.53
C ARG A 389 -27.34 -20.90 -14.90
N GLU A 390 -28.52 -20.86 -14.26
CA GLU A 390 -29.54 -19.84 -14.52
C GLU A 390 -29.20 -18.54 -13.77
N VAL A 391 -29.33 -17.42 -14.47
CA VAL A 391 -29.08 -16.06 -13.99
C VAL A 391 -30.24 -15.15 -14.39
N ARG A 392 -30.41 -14.02 -13.71
CA ARG A 392 -31.35 -12.99 -14.16
C ARG A 392 -30.63 -11.89 -14.94
N LEU A 393 -31.23 -11.46 -16.05
CA LEU A 393 -30.82 -10.28 -16.80
C LEU A 393 -31.88 -9.19 -16.68
N PHE A 394 -31.45 -7.94 -16.70
CA PHE A 394 -32.30 -6.77 -16.60
C PHE A 394 -32.33 -6.01 -17.91
N VAL A 395 -33.53 -5.85 -18.49
CA VAL A 395 -33.74 -4.94 -19.62
C VAL A 395 -34.01 -3.55 -19.05
N LEU A 396 -32.99 -2.71 -19.06
CA LEU A 396 -33.09 -1.30 -18.73
C LEU A 396 -33.82 -0.57 -19.86
N LYS A 397 -34.96 0.05 -19.55
CA LYS A 397 -35.74 0.83 -20.52
C LYS A 397 -35.06 2.17 -20.84
N PRO A 398 -35.31 2.72 -22.03
CA PRO A 398 -34.82 4.03 -22.40
C PRO A 398 -35.43 5.13 -21.52
N GLY A 399 -34.74 6.26 -21.40
CA GLY A 399 -35.23 7.44 -20.70
C GLY A 399 -34.16 8.49 -20.45
N CYS A 400 -34.59 9.72 -20.21
CA CYS A 400 -33.72 10.86 -19.91
C CYS A 400 -33.33 10.90 -18.42
N ALA A 401 -32.28 11.63 -18.06
CA ALA A 401 -31.66 11.61 -16.72
C ALA A 401 -32.62 11.78 -15.53
N SER A 402 -33.77 12.43 -15.67
CA SER A 402 -34.80 12.58 -14.63
C SER A 402 -35.80 11.43 -14.55
N ASP A 403 -35.95 10.62 -15.60
CA ASP A 403 -36.96 9.58 -15.67
C ASP A 403 -36.68 8.45 -14.68
N PRO A 404 -37.71 7.83 -14.07
CA PRO A 404 -37.52 6.70 -13.17
C PRO A 404 -36.76 5.55 -13.86
N ILE A 405 -35.98 4.80 -13.09
CA ILE A 405 -35.34 3.59 -13.59
C ILE A 405 -36.41 2.51 -13.72
N MET A 406 -36.68 2.12 -14.97
CA MET A 406 -37.69 1.11 -15.29
C MET A 406 -37.07 -0.01 -16.11
N GLY A 407 -37.58 -1.23 -15.92
CA GLY A 407 -37.15 -2.35 -16.71
C GLY A 407 -37.92 -3.64 -16.47
N ARG A 408 -37.44 -4.70 -17.10
CA ARG A 408 -37.93 -6.07 -16.88
C ARG A 408 -36.79 -7.01 -16.56
N ILE A 409 -37.00 -7.87 -15.57
CA ILE A 409 -36.07 -8.95 -15.25
C ILE A 409 -36.55 -10.22 -15.94
N PHE A 410 -35.64 -10.97 -16.54
CA PHE A 410 -35.94 -12.28 -17.13
C PHE A 410 -34.79 -13.26 -16.88
N HIS A 411 -35.11 -14.55 -16.88
CA HIS A 411 -34.13 -15.60 -16.64
C HIS A 411 -33.38 -15.97 -17.92
N CYS A 412 -32.11 -16.33 -17.77
CA CYS A 412 -31.24 -16.80 -18.84
C CYS A 412 -30.37 -17.93 -18.29
N VAL A 413 -30.19 -19.01 -19.05
CA VAL A 413 -29.27 -20.09 -18.68
C VAL A 413 -27.95 -19.90 -19.42
N LEU A 414 -26.87 -19.68 -18.66
CA LEU A 414 -25.52 -19.58 -19.20
C LEU A 414 -25.14 -20.90 -19.89
N ASP A 415 -24.39 -20.82 -20.98
CA ASP A 415 -23.88 -21.96 -21.76
C ASP A 415 -24.94 -22.83 -22.48
N SER A 416 -26.21 -22.40 -22.55
CA SER A 416 -27.32 -23.16 -23.17
C SER A 416 -27.34 -23.21 -24.71
N GLY A 417 -26.33 -22.65 -25.38
CA GLY A 417 -26.28 -22.51 -26.84
C GLY A 417 -27.10 -21.35 -27.41
N GLN A 418 -28.08 -20.82 -26.67
CA GLN A 418 -28.78 -19.57 -26.97
C GLN A 418 -28.08 -18.39 -26.28
N HIS A 419 -27.05 -17.83 -26.92
CA HIS A 419 -26.34 -16.68 -26.38
C HIS A 419 -27.21 -15.41 -26.47
N ILE A 420 -27.63 -14.89 -25.31
CA ILE A 420 -28.28 -13.59 -25.21
C ILE A 420 -27.18 -12.55 -24.97
N PRO A 421 -26.94 -11.59 -25.88
CA PRO A 421 -25.95 -10.56 -25.65
C PRO A 421 -26.41 -9.61 -24.54
N TYR A 422 -25.58 -9.42 -23.54
CA TYR A 422 -25.79 -8.46 -22.45
C TYR A 422 -24.46 -7.85 -22.01
N GLU A 423 -24.53 -6.71 -21.34
CA GLU A 423 -23.38 -6.07 -20.71
C GLU A 423 -23.42 -6.24 -19.19
N ALA A 424 -22.28 -6.45 -18.54
CA ALA A 424 -22.21 -6.53 -17.09
C ALA A 424 -21.77 -5.18 -16.51
N VAL A 425 -22.38 -4.76 -15.39
CA VAL A 425 -22.04 -3.50 -14.72
C VAL A 425 -21.22 -3.79 -13.47
N SER A 426 -20.09 -3.08 -13.35
CA SER A 426 -19.16 -3.14 -12.23
C SER A 426 -19.09 -1.76 -11.56
N TYR A 427 -19.45 -1.67 -10.29
CA TYR A 427 -19.56 -0.41 -9.55
C TYR A 427 -19.49 -0.66 -8.04
N THR A 428 -19.22 0.38 -7.24
CA THR A 428 -19.28 0.31 -5.77
C THR A 428 -20.72 0.46 -5.28
N TRP A 429 -21.15 -0.34 -4.30
CA TRP A 429 -22.51 -0.15 -3.75
C TRP A 429 -22.65 1.19 -3.03
N ALA A 430 -21.61 1.61 -2.31
CA ALA A 430 -21.53 2.92 -1.68
C ALA A 430 -21.32 4.03 -2.72
N ASP A 431 -21.91 5.20 -2.48
CA ASP A 431 -21.66 6.43 -3.23
C ASP A 431 -20.32 7.09 -2.84
N ALA A 432 -19.99 8.24 -3.46
CA ALA A 432 -18.76 8.98 -3.20
C ALA A 432 -18.59 9.44 -1.73
N TYR A 433 -19.67 9.47 -0.95
CA TYR A 433 -19.66 9.82 0.48
C TYR A 433 -19.60 8.58 1.39
N GLY A 434 -19.52 7.39 0.81
CA GLY A 434 -19.52 6.13 1.56
C GLY A 434 -20.91 5.63 1.94
N ASP A 435 -22.00 6.26 1.45
CA ASP A 435 -23.36 5.82 1.76
C ASP A 435 -23.77 4.65 0.85
N SER A 436 -24.05 3.51 1.48
CA SER A 436 -24.55 2.28 0.84
C SER A 436 -26.01 1.98 1.20
N SER A 437 -26.74 2.97 1.74
CA SER A 437 -28.15 2.84 2.03
C SER A 437 -28.95 2.60 0.75
N TYR A 438 -29.94 1.71 0.87
CA TYR A 438 -30.95 1.49 -0.16
C TYR A 438 -31.90 2.68 -0.22
N SER A 439 -31.45 3.80 -0.81
CA SER A 439 -32.11 5.10 -0.82
C SER A 439 -32.98 5.34 -2.07
N GLU A 440 -32.71 4.64 -3.17
CA GLU A 440 -33.37 4.81 -4.46
C GLU A 440 -34.26 3.61 -4.83
N THR A 441 -35.06 3.75 -5.89
CA THR A 441 -35.98 2.70 -6.36
C THR A 441 -35.86 2.48 -7.87
N ALA A 442 -35.72 1.21 -8.27
CA ALA A 442 -35.92 0.75 -9.64
C ALA A 442 -37.25 -0.01 -9.74
N TYR A 443 -37.95 0.11 -10.86
CA TYR A 443 -39.21 -0.58 -11.11
C TYR A 443 -39.00 -1.73 -12.09
N CYS A 444 -39.22 -2.95 -11.62
CA CYS A 444 -38.97 -4.19 -12.35
C CYS A 444 -40.23 -5.06 -12.37
N ASN A 445 -40.73 -5.43 -13.56
CA ASN A 445 -41.90 -6.34 -13.68
C ASN A 445 -43.10 -5.94 -12.79
N HIS A 446 -43.40 -4.64 -12.68
CA HIS A 446 -44.44 -4.05 -11.81
C HIS A 446 -44.17 -4.07 -10.30
N ALA A 447 -42.97 -4.47 -9.86
CA ALA A 447 -42.53 -4.41 -8.46
C ALA A 447 -41.44 -3.34 -8.25
N ALA A 448 -41.37 -2.78 -7.05
CA ALA A 448 -40.35 -1.83 -6.64
C ALA A 448 -39.15 -2.57 -6.02
N VAL A 449 -37.97 -2.38 -6.59
CA VAL A 449 -36.69 -2.88 -6.07
C VAL A 449 -35.94 -1.71 -5.47
N ARG A 450 -35.62 -1.79 -4.17
CA ARG A 450 -34.77 -0.80 -3.52
C ARG A 450 -33.33 -1.00 -3.96
N ILE A 451 -32.67 0.08 -4.37
CA ILE A 451 -31.28 0.09 -4.82
C ILE A 451 -30.52 1.23 -4.15
N THR A 452 -29.19 1.17 -4.15
CA THR A 452 -28.37 2.28 -3.63
C THR A 452 -28.36 3.45 -4.59
N ARG A 453 -28.04 4.64 -4.07
CA ARG A 453 -27.85 5.85 -4.90
C ARG A 453 -26.84 5.62 -6.01
N ASN A 454 -25.72 4.96 -5.71
CA ASN A 454 -24.69 4.71 -6.71
C ASN A 454 -25.14 3.73 -7.80
N CYS A 455 -25.94 2.71 -7.44
CA CYS A 455 -26.57 1.83 -8.42
C CYS A 455 -27.50 2.62 -9.37
N SER A 456 -28.33 3.52 -8.83
CA SER A 456 -29.20 4.40 -9.62
C SER A 456 -28.39 5.27 -10.57
N SER A 457 -27.30 5.88 -10.09
CA SER A 457 -26.38 6.70 -10.89
C SER A 457 -25.74 5.91 -12.03
N ALA A 458 -25.21 4.72 -11.73
CA ALA A 458 -24.62 3.82 -12.73
C ALA A 458 -25.63 3.47 -13.83
N LEU A 459 -26.86 3.11 -13.45
CA LEU A 459 -27.95 2.80 -14.38
C LEU A 459 -28.30 3.99 -15.26
N ARG A 460 -28.38 5.21 -14.72
CA ARG A 460 -28.63 6.42 -15.49
C ARG A 460 -27.50 6.69 -16.49
N ARG A 461 -26.25 6.52 -16.08
CA ARG A 461 -25.08 6.76 -16.92
C ARG A 461 -24.98 5.84 -18.13
N ILE A 462 -25.45 4.59 -18.00
CA ILE A 462 -25.40 3.58 -19.07
C ILE A 462 -26.71 3.45 -19.86
N ARG A 463 -27.79 4.12 -19.42
CA ARG A 463 -29.10 4.12 -20.07
C ARG A 463 -29.02 4.89 -21.39
N HIS A 464 -29.60 4.32 -22.45
CA HIS A 464 -29.79 5.04 -23.71
C HIS A 464 -31.09 5.85 -23.67
N GLU A 465 -31.13 6.97 -24.38
CA GLU A 465 -32.34 7.82 -24.43
C GLU A 465 -33.48 7.17 -25.22
N MET A 466 -33.16 6.35 -26.23
CA MET A 466 -34.13 5.82 -27.19
C MET A 466 -34.26 4.30 -27.17
N ASP A 467 -33.18 3.58 -26.86
CA ASP A 467 -33.14 2.12 -26.95
C ASP A 467 -33.08 1.44 -25.57
N SER A 468 -33.73 0.28 -25.48
CA SER A 468 -33.60 -0.58 -24.30
C SER A 468 -32.26 -1.32 -24.32
N LYS A 469 -31.72 -1.59 -23.14
CA LYS A 469 -30.43 -2.26 -22.99
C LYS A 469 -30.53 -3.48 -22.09
N VAL A 470 -29.93 -4.59 -22.49
CA VAL A 470 -29.87 -5.80 -21.65
C VAL A 470 -28.58 -5.76 -20.84
N ILE A 471 -28.71 -5.74 -19.52
CA ILE A 471 -27.58 -5.66 -18.61
C ILE A 471 -27.69 -6.70 -17.49
N TRP A 472 -26.55 -6.98 -16.87
CA TRP A 472 -26.46 -7.66 -15.58
C TRP A 472 -25.89 -6.68 -14.55
N ILE A 473 -26.59 -6.50 -13.43
CA ILE A 473 -26.15 -5.69 -12.29
C ILE A 473 -26.59 -6.37 -10.99
N ASP A 474 -25.65 -6.62 -10.10
CA ASP A 474 -25.81 -7.49 -8.92
C ASP A 474 -26.99 -7.12 -7.99
N GLN A 475 -27.20 -5.84 -7.68
CA GLN A 475 -28.28 -5.37 -6.79
C GLN A 475 -29.69 -5.62 -7.34
N ILE A 476 -29.83 -5.76 -8.66
CA ILE A 476 -31.13 -6.03 -9.31
C ILE A 476 -31.24 -7.49 -9.72
N CYS A 477 -30.18 -8.08 -10.28
CA CYS A 477 -30.20 -9.41 -10.86
C CYS A 477 -30.11 -10.55 -9.82
N ILE A 478 -29.65 -10.26 -8.60
CA ILE A 478 -29.54 -11.25 -7.51
C ILE A 478 -30.54 -10.87 -6.42
N ASP A 479 -31.30 -11.84 -5.92
CA ASP A 479 -32.05 -11.67 -4.69
C ASP A 479 -31.09 -11.62 -3.49
N GLN A 480 -30.77 -10.41 -3.06
CA GLN A 480 -29.83 -10.15 -1.97
C GLN A 480 -30.33 -10.65 -0.62
N THR A 481 -31.64 -10.94 -0.49
CA THR A 481 -32.25 -11.43 0.76
C THR A 481 -32.17 -12.96 0.88
N ASN A 482 -32.00 -13.66 -0.24
CA ASN A 482 -31.87 -15.10 -0.28
C ASN A 482 -30.40 -15.52 -0.30
N MET A 483 -29.87 -15.93 0.87
CA MET A 483 -28.46 -16.30 1.01
C MET A 483 -28.03 -17.48 0.13
N ALA A 484 -28.92 -18.44 -0.12
CA ALA A 484 -28.62 -19.59 -0.97
C ALA A 484 -28.52 -19.17 -2.44
N GLU A 485 -29.46 -18.35 -2.91
CA GLU A 485 -29.39 -17.75 -4.24
C GLU A 485 -28.16 -16.87 -4.40
N ARG A 486 -27.88 -16.00 -3.42
CA ARG A 486 -26.70 -15.12 -3.43
C ARG A 486 -25.41 -15.92 -3.53
N GLY A 487 -25.25 -16.98 -2.75
CA GLY A 487 -24.08 -17.87 -2.85
C GLY A 487 -23.96 -18.52 -4.23
N HIS A 488 -25.08 -19.03 -4.77
CA HIS A 488 -25.14 -19.62 -6.10
C HIS A 488 -24.77 -18.64 -7.21
N GLN A 489 -25.34 -17.43 -7.21
CA GLN A 489 -25.05 -16.40 -8.21
C GLN A 489 -23.61 -15.88 -8.10
N VAL A 490 -23.08 -15.73 -6.87
CA VAL A 490 -21.68 -15.36 -6.64
C VAL A 490 -20.73 -16.42 -7.21
N ALA A 491 -21.04 -17.71 -7.07
CA ALA A 491 -20.27 -18.78 -7.70
C ALA A 491 -20.32 -18.73 -9.25
N LEU A 492 -21.37 -18.13 -9.83
CA LEU A 492 -21.51 -17.95 -11.28
C LEU A 492 -20.91 -16.64 -11.82
N MET A 493 -20.53 -15.68 -10.96
CA MET A 493 -19.97 -14.38 -11.39
C MET A 493 -18.85 -14.49 -12.44
N PRO A 494 -17.88 -15.42 -12.34
CA PRO A 494 -16.83 -15.56 -13.36
C PRO A 494 -17.40 -15.81 -14.75
N ARG A 495 -18.41 -16.69 -14.85
CA ARG A 495 -19.10 -17.01 -16.10
C ARG A 495 -19.98 -15.87 -16.58
N ILE A 496 -20.59 -15.13 -15.66
CA ILE A 496 -21.42 -13.96 -15.97
C ILE A 496 -20.56 -12.87 -16.62
N TYR A 497 -19.41 -12.53 -16.04
CA TYR A 497 -18.51 -11.53 -16.63
C TYR A 497 -17.84 -12.02 -17.91
N ALA A 498 -17.50 -13.32 -17.99
CA ALA A 498 -16.94 -13.93 -19.20
C ALA A 498 -17.93 -14.07 -20.36
N SER A 499 -19.23 -14.14 -20.09
CA SER A 499 -20.28 -14.26 -21.12
C SER A 499 -20.82 -12.91 -21.61
N ALA A 500 -20.58 -11.84 -20.84
CA ALA A 500 -20.96 -10.49 -21.20
C ALA A 500 -20.19 -10.01 -22.45
N THR A 501 -20.84 -9.17 -23.26
CA THR A 501 -20.22 -8.55 -24.43
C THR A 501 -19.13 -7.56 -24.02
N GLN A 502 -19.36 -6.84 -22.92
CA GLN A 502 -18.37 -6.03 -22.22
C GLN A 502 -18.77 -5.81 -20.75
N VAL A 503 -17.79 -5.42 -19.95
CA VAL A 503 -17.95 -5.00 -18.56
C VAL A 503 -17.83 -3.48 -18.49
N LEU A 504 -18.90 -2.82 -18.05
CA LEU A 504 -18.93 -1.38 -17.82
C LEU A 504 -18.53 -1.08 -16.38
N ILE A 505 -17.36 -0.50 -16.18
CA ILE A 505 -16.82 -0.11 -14.87
C ILE A 505 -17.25 1.33 -14.62
N TYR A 506 -18.22 1.54 -13.74
CA TYR A 506 -18.68 2.87 -13.37
C TYR A 506 -17.94 3.37 -12.11
N LEU A 507 -17.23 4.48 -12.26
CA LEU A 507 -16.61 5.21 -11.17
C LEU A 507 -17.50 6.40 -10.79
N CYS A 508 -17.96 6.43 -9.54
CA CYS A 508 -18.78 7.51 -9.00
C CYS A 508 -17.93 8.80 -9.01
N SER A 509 -18.46 9.92 -9.52
CA SER A 509 -17.80 11.22 -9.37
C SER A 509 -18.48 12.07 -8.29
N VAL A 510 -17.71 12.92 -7.61
CA VAL A 510 -18.23 13.96 -6.69
C VAL A 510 -19.08 15.00 -7.46
N GLU A 511 -18.91 15.06 -8.78
CA GLU A 511 -19.66 15.92 -9.69
C GLU A 511 -21.04 15.34 -10.05
N ASP A 512 -21.18 14.01 -10.08
CA ASP A 512 -22.48 13.35 -10.26
C ASP A 512 -23.44 13.75 -9.13
N ALA A 513 -22.94 13.97 -7.92
CA ALA A 513 -23.72 14.48 -6.79
C ALA A 513 -24.17 15.95 -6.95
N ARG A 514 -23.45 16.76 -7.75
CA ARG A 514 -23.79 18.17 -8.04
C ARG A 514 -24.72 18.32 -9.24
N TYR A 515 -24.62 17.44 -10.25
CA TYR A 515 -25.45 17.46 -11.45
C TYR A 515 -26.95 17.23 -11.17
N PHE A 516 -27.31 16.56 -10.07
CA PHE A 516 -28.70 16.41 -9.66
C PHE A 516 -29.29 17.63 -8.90
N ALA A 517 -28.51 18.70 -8.69
CA ALA A 517 -28.93 19.89 -7.95
C ALA A 517 -28.95 21.21 -8.77
N GLY A 518 -28.68 21.19 -10.08
CA GLY A 518 -28.66 22.40 -10.93
C GLY A 518 -29.16 22.18 -12.36
N PRO A 519 -29.57 23.25 -13.08
CA PRO A 519 -30.07 23.13 -14.46
C PRO A 519 -28.95 22.76 -15.45
N MET A 520 -29.25 21.81 -16.34
CA MET A 520 -28.34 21.22 -17.33
C MET A 520 -27.83 22.22 -18.38
N PRO A 521 -26.57 22.10 -18.86
CA PRO A 521 -26.08 22.89 -19.99
C PRO A 521 -26.67 22.41 -21.33
N ASN A 522 -26.85 23.36 -22.25
CA ASN A 522 -27.47 23.20 -23.57
C ASN A 522 -26.56 22.40 -24.54
N PRO A 523 -27.06 21.35 -25.21
CA PRO A 523 -26.26 20.50 -26.12
C PRO A 523 -25.84 21.17 -27.43
N ASN A 524 -26.25 22.42 -27.71
CA ASN A 524 -25.97 23.10 -28.99
C ASN A 524 -24.81 24.11 -28.96
N SER A 525 -23.92 24.10 -27.95
CA SER A 525 -22.69 24.89 -28.06
C SER A 525 -21.67 24.17 -28.95
N GLU A 526 -21.61 24.57 -30.22
CA GLU A 526 -20.54 24.21 -31.16
C GLU A 526 -19.19 24.76 -30.65
N ASN A 527 -18.57 24.03 -29.73
CA ASN A 527 -17.14 24.04 -29.55
C ASN A 527 -16.68 22.60 -29.74
N THR A 528 -15.85 22.41 -30.76
CA THR A 528 -15.21 21.18 -31.17
C THR A 528 -14.75 20.37 -29.95
N ILE A 529 -15.51 19.34 -29.56
CA ILE A 529 -15.10 18.40 -28.51
C ILE A 529 -14.00 17.54 -29.11
N GLY A 530 -12.75 17.98 -28.97
CA GLY A 530 -11.65 17.04 -28.97
C GLY A 530 -11.93 16.01 -27.88
N PHE A 531 -11.94 14.73 -28.23
CA PHE A 531 -12.09 13.64 -27.27
C PHE A 531 -11.20 13.94 -26.05
N PRO A 532 -11.76 14.04 -24.82
CA PRO A 532 -10.93 14.25 -23.65
C PRO A 532 -9.95 13.09 -23.58
N SER A 533 -8.66 13.43 -23.60
CA SER A 533 -7.58 12.47 -23.50
C SER A 533 -7.72 11.65 -22.23
N VAL A 534 -7.19 10.43 -22.22
CA VAL A 534 -7.09 9.51 -21.06
C VAL A 534 -6.63 10.24 -19.78
N SER A 535 -5.95 11.38 -19.90
CA SER A 535 -5.54 12.29 -18.82
C SER A 535 -6.56 12.54 -17.70
N HIS A 536 -7.86 12.72 -17.99
CA HIS A 536 -8.86 12.97 -16.92
C HIS A 536 -9.12 11.75 -16.03
N LEU A 537 -8.99 10.55 -16.59
CA LEU A 537 -9.14 9.31 -15.84
C LEU A 537 -7.86 8.96 -15.06
N LEU A 538 -6.72 9.55 -15.45
CA LEU A 538 -5.44 9.42 -14.76
C LEU A 538 -5.28 10.44 -13.62
N ASP A 539 -6.30 11.24 -13.34
CA ASP A 539 -6.32 12.12 -12.17
C ASP A 539 -6.23 11.30 -10.87
N ALA A 540 -5.49 11.83 -9.90
CA ALA A 540 -5.27 11.19 -8.61
C ALA A 540 -6.59 10.91 -7.88
N ASP A 541 -7.61 11.74 -8.08
CA ASP A 541 -8.92 11.56 -7.44
C ASP A 541 -9.71 10.38 -8.02
N VAL A 542 -9.60 10.13 -9.33
CA VAL A 542 -10.17 8.94 -9.97
C VAL A 542 -9.44 7.69 -9.49
N LEU A 543 -8.10 7.72 -9.43
CA LEU A 543 -7.28 6.58 -9.00
C LEU A 543 -7.47 6.21 -7.50
N ARG A 544 -7.95 7.15 -6.68
CA ARG A 544 -8.33 6.91 -5.28
C ARG A 544 -9.73 6.33 -5.12
N HIS A 545 -10.49 6.18 -6.21
CA HIS A 545 -11.87 5.72 -6.15
C HIS A 545 -11.96 4.34 -5.46
N PRO A 546 -12.90 4.13 -4.51
CA PRO A 546 -12.99 2.90 -3.72
C PRO A 546 -13.11 1.61 -4.55
N TRP A 547 -13.63 1.73 -5.78
CA TRP A 547 -13.72 0.64 -6.73
C TRP A 547 -12.37 -0.07 -6.93
N PHE A 548 -11.29 0.68 -7.14
CA PHE A 548 -9.94 0.12 -7.38
C PHE A 548 -9.41 -0.68 -6.20
N ARG A 549 -9.97 -0.51 -5.01
CA ARG A 549 -9.51 -1.18 -3.80
C ARG A 549 -10.37 -2.37 -3.44
N ARG A 550 -11.42 -2.73 -4.18
CA ARG A 550 -12.31 -3.85 -3.82
C ARG A 550 -11.75 -5.19 -4.31
N VAL A 551 -11.87 -6.23 -3.49
CA VAL A 551 -11.42 -7.58 -3.90
C VAL A 551 -12.28 -8.14 -5.04
N TRP A 552 -13.56 -7.77 -5.11
CA TRP A 552 -14.48 -8.24 -6.15
C TRP A 552 -14.05 -7.78 -7.54
N VAL A 553 -13.47 -6.59 -7.69
CA VAL A 553 -13.13 -6.05 -9.01
C VAL A 553 -12.10 -6.89 -9.75
N LEU A 554 -11.32 -7.70 -9.01
CA LEU A 554 -10.31 -8.60 -9.58
C LEU A 554 -10.93 -9.61 -10.55
N GLN A 555 -11.99 -10.31 -10.14
CA GLN A 555 -12.64 -11.29 -11.04
C GLN A 555 -13.48 -10.60 -12.12
N GLU A 556 -13.99 -9.39 -11.84
CA GLU A 556 -14.82 -8.63 -12.77
C GLU A 556 -14.01 -8.18 -14.00
N VAL A 557 -12.76 -7.72 -13.77
CA VAL A 557 -11.85 -7.35 -14.88
C VAL A 557 -11.12 -8.56 -15.45
N ALA A 558 -10.73 -9.54 -14.64
CA ALA A 558 -10.00 -10.72 -15.10
C ALA A 558 -10.84 -11.56 -16.09
N ASN A 559 -12.13 -11.74 -15.81
CA ASN A 559 -13.03 -12.51 -16.66
C ASN A 559 -13.62 -11.70 -17.82
N ALA A 560 -13.46 -10.37 -17.85
CA ALA A 560 -14.05 -9.53 -18.88
C ALA A 560 -13.43 -9.80 -20.27
N ARG A 561 -14.26 -10.08 -21.28
CA ARG A 561 -13.83 -10.08 -22.70
C ARG A 561 -13.32 -8.71 -23.13
N LYS A 562 -14.03 -7.67 -22.70
CA LYS A 562 -13.72 -6.26 -22.88
C LYS A 562 -14.19 -5.52 -21.63
N ALA A 563 -13.40 -4.59 -21.12
CA ALA A 563 -13.80 -3.75 -20.00
C ALA A 563 -13.66 -2.27 -20.38
N THR A 564 -14.64 -1.45 -20.00
CA THR A 564 -14.70 -0.03 -20.31
C THR A 564 -14.97 0.75 -19.02
N LEU A 565 -14.03 1.62 -18.67
CA LEU A 565 -14.10 2.54 -17.56
C LEU A 565 -14.99 3.73 -17.94
N LEU A 566 -15.92 4.10 -17.06
CA LEU A 566 -16.88 5.18 -17.24
C LEU A 566 -16.75 6.16 -16.07
N SER A 567 -16.54 7.44 -16.38
CA SER A 567 -16.79 8.56 -15.46
C SER A 567 -18.09 9.28 -15.83
N SER A 568 -18.40 10.37 -15.13
CA SER A 568 -19.52 11.27 -15.41
C SER A 568 -19.63 11.64 -16.89
N ASP A 569 -18.53 12.08 -17.49
CA ASP A 569 -18.46 12.68 -18.82
C ASP A 569 -17.51 11.97 -19.80
N SER A 570 -16.72 11.01 -19.32
CA SER A 570 -15.68 10.36 -20.12
C SER A 570 -15.75 8.83 -20.04
N SER A 571 -15.02 8.18 -20.96
CA SER A 571 -14.86 6.73 -20.94
C SER A 571 -13.50 6.33 -21.50
N ALA A 572 -12.92 5.26 -20.99
CA ALA A 572 -11.71 4.67 -21.56
C ALA A 572 -11.77 3.14 -21.55
N ASP A 573 -11.05 2.55 -22.50
CA ASP A 573 -10.77 1.12 -22.50
C ASP A 573 -9.86 0.75 -21.32
N TRP A 574 -10.18 -0.35 -20.63
CA TRP A 574 -9.46 -0.80 -19.44
C TRP A 574 -8.00 -1.12 -19.74
N GLU A 575 -7.69 -1.75 -20.88
CA GLU A 575 -6.32 -2.11 -21.24
C GLU A 575 -5.49 -0.85 -21.49
N THR A 576 -6.07 0.15 -22.12
CA THR A 576 -5.44 1.46 -22.32
C THR A 576 -5.20 2.17 -20.98
N PHE A 577 -6.18 2.12 -20.08
CA PHE A 577 -6.09 2.71 -18.75
C PHE A 577 -5.04 2.01 -17.86
N ARG A 578 -5.03 0.67 -17.81
CA ARG A 578 -4.13 -0.13 -16.96
C ARG A 578 -2.68 0.00 -17.38
N ASN A 579 -2.42 0.10 -18.69
CA ASN A 579 -1.07 0.18 -19.25
C ASN A 579 -0.46 1.59 -19.14
N SER A 580 -1.20 2.56 -18.61
CA SER A 580 -0.67 3.90 -18.37
C SER A 580 0.25 3.93 -17.14
N ASN A 581 1.36 4.67 -17.26
CA ASN A 581 2.40 4.74 -16.21
C ASN A 581 1.92 5.32 -14.88
N SER A 582 0.89 6.17 -14.88
CA SER A 582 0.27 6.76 -13.68
C SER A 582 -0.63 5.75 -12.95
N THR A 583 -1.27 4.83 -13.66
CA THR A 583 -2.14 3.78 -13.06
C THR A 583 -1.32 2.76 -12.27
N LEU A 584 -0.16 2.34 -12.78
CA LEU A 584 0.70 1.29 -12.18
C LEU A 584 1.18 1.58 -10.75
N ARG A 585 1.09 2.83 -10.28
CA ARG A 585 1.56 3.28 -8.96
C ARG A 585 0.43 3.59 -7.97
N ALA A 586 -0.81 3.68 -8.44
CA ALA A 586 -1.92 4.26 -7.67
C ALA A 586 -3.03 3.27 -7.32
N ILE A 587 -3.18 2.18 -8.08
CA ILE A 587 -4.14 1.10 -7.82
C ILE A 587 -3.40 -0.14 -7.27
N PRO A 588 -4.06 -1.07 -6.54
CA PRO A 588 -3.45 -2.31 -6.08
C PRO A 588 -2.71 -3.02 -7.22
N SER A 589 -1.48 -3.46 -6.95
CA SER A 589 -0.59 -4.06 -7.96
C SER A 589 -1.23 -5.25 -8.68
N ILE A 590 -2.08 -6.01 -8.00
CA ILE A 590 -2.82 -7.12 -8.60
C ILE A 590 -3.73 -6.70 -9.78
N LEU A 591 -4.27 -5.47 -9.79
CA LEU A 591 -5.07 -4.94 -10.90
C LEU A 591 -4.22 -4.47 -12.10
N SER A 592 -2.90 -4.32 -11.90
CA SER A 592 -1.97 -4.04 -12.99
C SER A 592 -1.52 -5.31 -13.72
N LEU A 593 -1.72 -6.49 -13.12
CA LEU A 593 -1.39 -7.77 -13.71
C LEU A 593 -2.40 -8.13 -14.78
N ASN A 594 -1.93 -8.81 -15.84
CA ASN A 594 -2.82 -9.42 -16.80
C ASN A 594 -3.40 -10.72 -16.22
N LEU A 595 -4.47 -10.58 -15.42
CA LEU A 595 -5.14 -11.71 -14.74
C LEU A 595 -5.92 -12.62 -15.69
N ARG A 596 -5.88 -12.39 -17.02
CA ARG A 596 -6.52 -13.26 -18.02
C ARG A 596 -5.80 -14.60 -18.18
N GLU A 597 -4.54 -14.69 -17.78
CA GLU A 597 -3.82 -15.96 -17.73
C GLU A 597 -4.29 -16.74 -16.52
N PHE A 598 -5.12 -17.76 -16.78
CA PHE A 598 -5.76 -18.59 -15.78
C PHE A 598 -4.77 -19.07 -14.70
N VAL A 599 -5.04 -18.69 -13.45
CA VAL A 599 -4.16 -19.03 -12.32
C VAL A 599 -4.46 -20.47 -11.91
N PRO A 600 -3.51 -21.42 -11.99
CA PRO A 600 -3.73 -22.77 -11.48
C PRO A 600 -4.00 -22.73 -9.98
N LEU A 601 -4.66 -23.75 -9.45
CA LEU A 601 -4.99 -23.83 -8.04
C LEU A 601 -3.75 -23.75 -7.11
N SER A 602 -2.56 -24.17 -7.58
CA SER A 602 -1.29 -23.97 -6.88
C SER A 602 -0.88 -22.50 -6.71
N GLY A 603 -1.37 -21.61 -7.57
CA GLY A 603 -1.20 -20.16 -7.47
C GLY A 603 -2.15 -19.48 -6.48
N PHE A 604 -3.04 -20.21 -5.81
CA PHE A 604 -4.05 -19.61 -4.93
C PHE A 604 -3.45 -18.90 -3.72
N ALA A 605 -2.37 -19.43 -3.14
CA ALA A 605 -1.68 -18.77 -2.03
C ALA A 605 -1.07 -17.41 -2.46
N ASP A 606 -0.44 -17.35 -3.63
CA ASP A 606 0.12 -16.12 -4.21
C ASP A 606 -0.99 -15.11 -4.56
N LEU A 607 -2.14 -15.60 -5.06
CA LEU A 607 -3.29 -14.74 -5.33
C LEU A 607 -3.88 -14.13 -4.05
N LEU A 608 -4.00 -14.91 -2.97
CA LEU A 608 -4.43 -14.44 -1.65
C LEU A 608 -3.46 -13.38 -1.08
N GLU A 609 -2.16 -13.59 -1.26
CA GLU A 609 -1.12 -12.65 -0.83
C GLU A 609 -1.19 -11.33 -1.60
N ARG A 610 -1.27 -11.39 -2.94
CA ARG A 610 -1.34 -10.20 -3.80
C ARG A 610 -2.65 -9.42 -3.65
N ALA A 611 -3.75 -10.12 -3.39
CA ALA A 611 -5.06 -9.50 -3.16
C ALA A 611 -5.23 -8.95 -1.72
N ARG A 612 -4.23 -9.13 -0.84
CA ARG A 612 -4.33 -8.78 0.58
C ARG A 612 -4.73 -7.33 0.83
N GLU A 613 -4.25 -6.40 0.00
CA GLU A 613 -4.54 -4.96 0.10
C GLU A 613 -5.94 -4.58 -0.43
N CYS A 614 -6.67 -5.50 -1.07
CA CYS A 614 -8.01 -5.22 -1.59
C CYS A 614 -9.06 -5.38 -0.49
N TYR A 615 -9.85 -4.35 -0.19
CA TYR A 615 -10.92 -4.35 0.79
C TYR A 615 -12.07 -5.29 0.47
N ALA A 616 -12.66 -5.83 1.52
CA ALA A 616 -13.85 -6.66 1.53
C ALA A 616 -14.67 -6.32 2.78
N SER A 617 -15.96 -6.00 2.61
CA SER A 617 -16.85 -5.72 3.74
C SER A 617 -17.20 -6.99 4.51
N ASP A 618 -17.38 -8.11 3.80
CA ASP A 618 -17.47 -9.44 4.39
C ASP A 618 -16.09 -10.12 4.32
N PRO A 619 -15.50 -10.54 5.46
CA PRO A 619 -14.20 -11.19 5.45
C PRO A 619 -14.11 -12.43 4.56
N ARG A 620 -15.22 -13.16 4.34
CA ARG A 620 -15.26 -14.36 3.48
C ARG A 620 -15.00 -14.04 2.01
N ASP A 621 -15.32 -12.81 1.59
CA ASP A 621 -15.11 -12.37 0.21
C ASP A 621 -13.63 -12.27 -0.17
N LYS A 622 -12.73 -12.16 0.82
CA LYS A 622 -11.27 -12.28 0.59
C LYS A 622 -10.88 -13.62 -0.05
N VAL A 623 -11.69 -14.66 0.17
CA VAL A 623 -11.54 -15.98 -0.44
C VAL A 623 -12.44 -16.08 -1.66
N PHE A 624 -13.75 -15.85 -1.49
CA PHE A 624 -14.74 -16.10 -2.54
C PHE A 624 -14.51 -15.29 -3.82
N ALA A 625 -14.03 -14.05 -3.69
CA ALA A 625 -13.76 -13.22 -4.86
C ALA A 625 -12.60 -13.74 -5.72
N LEU A 626 -11.67 -14.49 -5.13
CA LEU A 626 -10.48 -15.01 -5.80
C LEU A 626 -10.71 -16.39 -6.42
N LEU A 627 -11.67 -17.18 -5.88
CA LEU A 627 -12.07 -18.46 -6.49
C LEU A 627 -12.49 -18.29 -7.95
N GLY A 628 -13.05 -17.13 -8.30
CA GLY A 628 -13.45 -16.77 -9.64
C GLY A 628 -12.34 -16.47 -10.65
N ILE A 629 -11.08 -16.52 -10.21
CA ILE A 629 -9.88 -16.28 -11.03
C ILE A 629 -9.08 -17.59 -11.20
N LEU A 630 -9.30 -18.56 -10.31
CA LEU A 630 -8.59 -19.84 -10.31
C LEU A 630 -9.16 -20.81 -11.33
N MET A 631 -8.30 -21.66 -11.90
CA MET A 631 -8.75 -22.89 -12.56
C MET A 631 -9.14 -23.93 -11.52
N LEU A 632 -10.40 -23.91 -11.11
CA LEU A 632 -10.97 -24.93 -10.23
C LEU A 632 -11.65 -26.01 -11.07
N PRO A 633 -11.36 -27.30 -10.86
CA PRO A 633 -12.23 -28.37 -11.37
C PRO A 633 -13.62 -28.24 -10.72
N ASP A 634 -14.68 -28.71 -11.40
CA ASP A 634 -16.05 -28.67 -10.86
C ASP A 634 -16.19 -29.44 -9.52
N SER A 635 -15.22 -30.31 -9.19
CA SER A 635 -15.10 -31.04 -7.93
C SER A 635 -14.29 -30.32 -6.84
N ALA A 636 -13.86 -29.07 -7.07
CA ALA A 636 -13.03 -28.34 -6.12
C ALA A 636 -13.75 -28.14 -4.77
N PRO A 637 -13.04 -28.31 -3.63
CA PRO A 637 -13.67 -28.33 -2.30
C PRO A 637 -14.13 -26.96 -1.80
N LEU A 638 -13.88 -25.88 -2.55
CA LEU A 638 -14.15 -24.51 -2.13
C LEU A 638 -15.16 -23.86 -3.08
N VAL A 639 -16.37 -23.64 -2.56
CA VAL A 639 -17.46 -22.93 -3.25
C VAL A 639 -17.97 -21.81 -2.33
N PRO A 640 -18.30 -20.62 -2.86
CA PRO A 640 -18.91 -19.55 -2.09
C PRO A 640 -20.15 -20.00 -1.32
N ASN A 641 -20.12 -19.89 0.01
CA ASN A 641 -21.22 -20.28 0.88
C ASN A 641 -21.32 -19.33 2.07
N TYR A 642 -22.25 -18.38 1.99
CA TYR A 642 -22.48 -17.37 3.03
C TYR A 642 -23.20 -17.92 4.27
N ALA A 643 -23.67 -19.17 4.27
CA ALA A 643 -24.19 -19.82 5.47
C ALA A 643 -23.07 -20.32 6.40
N LYS A 644 -21.83 -20.47 5.91
CA LYS A 644 -20.68 -20.84 6.73
C LYS A 644 -20.14 -19.64 7.53
N SER A 645 -19.61 -19.91 8.72
CA SER A 645 -18.89 -18.89 9.50
C SER A 645 -17.59 -18.48 8.81
N VAL A 646 -17.06 -17.32 9.20
CA VAL A 646 -15.76 -16.84 8.72
C VAL A 646 -14.67 -17.87 9.06
N GLU A 647 -14.63 -18.39 10.28
CA GLU A 647 -13.59 -19.35 10.69
C GLU A 647 -13.64 -20.62 9.84
N THR A 648 -14.85 -21.11 9.52
CA THR A 648 -15.02 -22.33 8.72
C THR A 648 -14.47 -22.11 7.31
N VAL A 649 -14.82 -21.00 6.65
CA VAL A 649 -14.34 -20.69 5.30
C VAL A 649 -12.81 -20.61 5.25
N PHE A 650 -12.20 -19.90 6.20
CA PHE A 650 -10.74 -19.78 6.25
C PHE A 650 -10.06 -21.11 6.60
N THR A 651 -10.66 -21.92 7.48
CA THR A 651 -10.14 -23.25 7.84
C THR A 651 -10.16 -24.19 6.64
N GLU A 652 -11.29 -24.27 5.93
CA GLU A 652 -11.43 -25.07 4.71
C GLU A 652 -10.45 -24.62 3.62
N THR A 653 -10.28 -23.29 3.47
CA THR A 653 -9.30 -22.72 2.54
C THR A 653 -7.88 -23.14 2.89
N ALA A 654 -7.49 -23.04 4.16
CA ALA A 654 -6.16 -23.48 4.62
C ALA A 654 -5.95 -24.98 4.41
N VAL A 655 -6.95 -25.81 4.72
CA VAL A 655 -6.90 -27.26 4.49
C VAL A 655 -6.74 -27.58 3.01
N ALA A 656 -7.47 -26.90 2.13
CA ALA A 656 -7.32 -27.08 0.68
C ALA A 656 -5.90 -26.72 0.23
N LEU A 657 -5.37 -25.56 0.63
CA LEU A 657 -4.00 -25.13 0.32
C LEU A 657 -2.95 -26.12 0.81
N ILE A 658 -3.08 -26.66 2.02
CA ILE A 658 -2.15 -27.68 2.56
C ILE A 658 -2.18 -28.95 1.71
N LYS A 659 -3.37 -29.41 1.29
CA LYS A 659 -3.50 -30.60 0.44
C LYS A 659 -2.84 -30.40 -0.93
N ILE A 660 -3.10 -29.26 -1.58
CA ILE A 660 -2.51 -28.90 -2.88
C ILE A 660 -0.97 -28.86 -2.80
N LEU A 661 -0.43 -28.22 -1.76
CA LEU A 661 1.01 -28.10 -1.56
C LEU A 661 1.69 -29.44 -1.22
N ASN A 662 1.00 -30.34 -0.52
CA ASN A 662 1.53 -31.68 -0.21
C ASN A 662 1.54 -32.61 -1.44
N GLU A 663 0.56 -32.47 -2.36
CA GLU A 663 0.54 -33.22 -3.61
C GLU A 663 1.69 -32.79 -4.55
N GLU A 664 2.03 -31.50 -4.61
CA GLU A 664 3.22 -31.02 -5.36
C GLU A 664 4.55 -31.56 -4.81
N PHE A 665 4.65 -31.82 -3.49
CA PHE A 665 5.82 -32.44 -2.86
C PHE A 665 5.97 -33.91 -3.25
N LEU A 666 4.87 -34.67 -3.31
CA LEU A 666 4.89 -36.09 -3.67
C LEU A 666 5.18 -36.34 -5.16
N VAL A 667 4.85 -35.40 -6.04
CA VAL A 667 5.15 -35.50 -7.49
C VAL A 667 6.61 -35.14 -7.78
N ARG A 668 7.27 -34.29 -6.98
CA ARG A 668 8.68 -33.90 -7.18
C ARG A 668 9.70 -34.95 -6.72
N ASP A 669 9.34 -35.82 -5.77
CA ASP A 669 10.20 -36.93 -5.33
C ASP A 669 10.05 -38.20 -6.19
N GLY A 670 9.32 -38.12 -7.32
CA GLY A 670 8.96 -39.26 -8.17
C GLY A 670 9.16 -39.05 -9.68
N ALA A 671 10.12 -38.24 -10.11
CA ALA A 671 10.51 -38.09 -11.52
C ALA A 671 12.03 -38.20 -11.72
#